data_AF-A0A812HVX5-F1
#
_entry.id   AF-A0A812HVX5-F1
#
_cell.length_a   1.000
_cell.length_b   1.000
_cell.length_c   1.000
_cell.angle_alpha   90.00
_cell.angle_beta   90.00
_cell.angle_gamma   90.00
#
_symmetry.space_group_name_H-M   'P 1'
#
loop_
_entity.id
_entity.type
_entity.pdbx_description
1 polymer ?
#
loop_
_entity_poly.entity_id
_entity_poly.type
_entity_poly.pdbx_seq_one_letter_code
_entity_poly.pdbx_strand_id
1 'polypeptide(L)'
;MNCTAHILALLLSAGACCALSAGVLCEDLDDTPLNDISLLQTGKVTLQTSQTGIHAESTRQFGQVSSPVTLGPPVAIILACIVLNFVLRKSADSVKEYAPYAAEFFGTFALVFTVGCCVATGSAVWNATAIACVLMVMVYATGPISGGHLNPAVTLTLAFAEKFDWDQVPLYCLTQITAGIAAGSCTASLLSAPDPLKPVGDFTWSYAFFVEAIYTFMLCFVVLNTAASTRNNEPKDGNQFFGLAIGFVIIAGGYAGGDVSGACFNPAVAFGLDFSSSAGIGWSFAWAAFEVVGAFVAALAFRLVRPEDYTESSGDTYEPALYVKLASEFLGVFMLVLTVGLNVVLGSPSTAWSAAAALMCMIYSLGDVSGAHFNPAVSVAVCVRGKCSVQDLLAYIPVQLLAGASAGAIVSLFHPHSTGKNVAHFLQPGSDHTLAQAGVAELIFTFVLCYVVLTTATIEKPESQKTKQNFYFGLAIGSCVTAGGVASGAISGGELNPAVSTGLAVASSIFSPSGTTIALGSTVGNLLRFSGYELAGGLMAALVFQVTHPKELGKAGMWISCFVAEFLGTFVLVFTVVCNVLAGDDNWSPTSIACSLMVMIYATGGVSGGHLNPAVTFAVTLVTNDWSGKFLGYWLSQIVGGIAAGFAACSLHTTVANIEPKAPYQTSHALMAELIYTFMLSFTVLSVAVSKRNNSSKDGNNFYALAIAWTIVAGGYAVGGVSGAAFNPAVAIGLDISSYTVGVGMGFLWALFELLGAGVAAAIFRLLRQEEALEGSALESYQPSILVKLLSEFLGVFMLVLTVGLNLANDSPATAWSAAAALMCMIYCLGDISGAHLNPAVTMAVVSSGRNLCSRLQGVAYVATQYLAGAAAGLVYSVFHAAGPKADSYIGLVPGKGYTLAQAGLAELAATMLLAYVVLSCATVAPAGGNTKTKNSFYFALAIGSCVTVGGFAIGAVSGGELNPAVALGISTASNMHHPEGRESDSFSNMVRLGVFEISAGLAAAAAFKASHSHIYAEEAAESTK
;
A
#
# COMPACT_ATOMS: atom_id res chain seq x y z
N MET A 1 27.70 11.50 23.24
CA MET A 1 27.58 12.14 21.91
C MET A 1 28.85 12.01 21.07
N ASN A 2 30.02 12.53 21.49
CA ASN A 2 31.21 12.59 20.62
C ASN A 2 31.73 11.24 20.08
N CYS A 3 31.70 10.15 20.86
CA CYS A 3 32.10 8.83 20.35
C CYS A 3 31.14 8.29 19.27
N THR A 4 29.85 8.56 19.38
CA THR A 4 28.83 8.05 18.44
C THR A 4 28.97 8.68 17.06
N ALA A 5 29.34 9.97 17.00
CA ALA A 5 29.64 10.65 15.74
C ALA A 5 30.93 10.15 15.08
N HIS A 6 31.97 9.85 15.87
CA HIS A 6 33.19 9.22 15.36
C HIS A 6 32.93 7.80 14.85
N ILE A 7 32.12 7.00 15.58
CA ILE A 7 31.71 5.66 15.16
C ILE A 7 30.86 5.72 13.88
N LEU A 8 29.94 6.68 13.74
CA LEU A 8 29.16 6.84 12.51
C LEU A 8 30.03 7.23 11.32
N ALA A 9 30.98 8.17 11.51
CA ALA A 9 31.94 8.52 10.48
C ALA A 9 32.85 7.34 10.11
N LEU A 10 33.27 6.53 11.09
CA LEU A 10 34.02 5.28 10.90
C LEU A 10 33.20 4.16 10.26
N LEU A 11 31.89 4.07 10.49
CA LEU A 11 31.02 3.05 9.89
C LEU A 11 30.63 3.43 8.46
N LEU A 12 30.36 4.70 8.18
CA LEU A 12 30.13 5.20 6.82
C LEU A 12 31.43 5.13 5.99
N SER A 13 32.58 5.44 6.58
CA SER A 13 33.87 5.26 5.90
C SER A 13 34.31 3.79 5.84
N ALA A 14 33.94 2.93 6.79
CA ALA A 14 34.17 1.48 6.69
C ALA A 14 33.27 0.83 5.62
N GLY A 15 31.98 1.18 5.54
CA GLY A 15 31.09 0.76 4.46
C GLY A 15 31.57 1.23 3.09
N ALA A 16 32.01 2.49 2.99
CA ALA A 16 32.64 3.02 1.78
C ALA A 16 33.99 2.35 1.47
N CYS A 17 34.83 2.05 2.47
CA CYS A 17 36.08 1.31 2.29
C CYS A 17 35.84 -0.15 1.89
N CYS A 18 34.78 -0.80 2.38
CA CYS A 18 34.39 -2.14 1.95
C CYS A 18 33.87 -2.14 0.50
N ALA A 19 33.11 -1.11 0.09
CA ALA A 19 32.71 -0.91 -1.30
C ALA A 19 33.93 -0.62 -2.21
N LEU A 20 34.87 0.20 -1.75
CA LEU A 20 36.13 0.48 -2.47
C LEU A 20 37.06 -0.74 -2.52
N SER A 21 37.13 -1.56 -1.47
CA SER A 21 37.93 -2.80 -1.48
C SER A 21 37.31 -3.90 -2.33
N ALA A 22 35.97 -3.98 -2.38
CA ALA A 22 35.28 -4.94 -3.27
C ALA A 22 35.56 -4.67 -4.75
N GLY A 23 35.74 -3.40 -5.15
CA GLY A 23 36.16 -3.03 -6.50
C GLY A 23 37.64 -3.33 -6.84
N VAL A 24 38.49 -3.55 -5.83
CA VAL A 24 39.93 -3.83 -6.00
C VAL A 24 40.27 -5.32 -5.82
N LEU A 25 39.37 -6.10 -5.21
CA LEU A 25 39.52 -7.55 -5.00
C LEU A 25 38.87 -8.42 -6.10
N CYS A 26 38.39 -7.82 -7.19
CA CYS A 26 37.69 -8.51 -8.28
C CYS A 26 38.30 -8.24 -9.68
N GLU A 27 39.59 -7.93 -9.76
CA GLU A 27 40.41 -8.26 -10.95
C GLU A 27 41.24 -9.50 -10.65
N ASP A 28 41.42 -10.37 -11.64
CA ASP A 28 41.96 -11.73 -11.48
C ASP A 28 43.35 -11.75 -10.80
N LEU A 29 43.43 -12.44 -9.66
CA LEU A 29 44.67 -12.71 -8.93
C LEU A 29 44.84 -14.19 -8.65
N ASP A 30 45.16 -14.94 -9.71
CA ASP A 30 45.87 -16.22 -9.56
C ASP A 30 47.29 -15.97 -9.01
N ASP A 31 47.68 -16.76 -8.01
CA ASP A 31 49.04 -17.04 -7.55
C ASP A 31 50.05 -15.86 -7.44
N THR A 32 49.92 -14.99 -6.42
CA THR A 32 51.10 -14.35 -5.79
C THR A 32 50.95 -14.19 -4.26
N PRO A 33 52.00 -14.44 -3.46
CA PRO A 33 51.93 -14.33 -2.00
C PRO A 33 52.03 -12.88 -1.52
N LEU A 34 51.14 -12.49 -0.60
CA LEU A 34 51.15 -11.17 0.04
C LEU A 34 52.43 -10.95 0.86
N ASN A 35 53.31 -10.08 0.36
CA ASN A 35 54.18 -9.21 1.15
C ASN A 35 54.41 -7.91 0.36
N ASP A 36 54.57 -6.79 1.06
CA ASP A 36 54.85 -5.44 0.55
C ASP A 36 53.75 -4.74 -0.29
N ILE A 37 52.74 -4.18 0.39
CA ILE A 37 51.98 -3.03 -0.12
C ILE A 37 52.11 -1.85 0.86
N SER A 38 52.76 -0.79 0.40
CA SER A 38 52.93 0.48 1.12
C SER A 38 51.82 1.47 0.76
N LEU A 39 51.01 1.86 1.75
CA LEU A 39 50.04 2.95 1.62
C LEU A 39 50.76 4.31 1.57
N LEU A 40 51.00 4.84 0.37
CA LEU A 40 51.04 6.28 -0.02
C LEU A 40 51.90 6.49 -1.29
N GLN A 41 51.28 6.69 -2.45
CA GLN A 41 51.75 7.65 -3.46
C GLN A 41 50.72 7.91 -4.56
N THR A 42 50.47 9.20 -4.83
CA THR A 42 49.64 9.69 -5.94
C THR A 42 50.47 9.79 -7.23
N GLY A 43 49.99 9.24 -8.35
CA GLY A 43 50.61 9.45 -9.66
C GLY A 43 49.81 8.87 -10.82
N LYS A 44 49.69 9.62 -11.93
CA LYS A 44 49.09 9.14 -13.18
C LYS A 44 49.89 7.97 -13.75
N VAL A 45 49.20 6.93 -14.23
CA VAL A 45 49.78 5.92 -15.12
C VAL A 45 49.16 6.09 -16.50
N THR A 46 50.00 6.40 -17.49
CA THR A 46 49.64 6.36 -18.91
C THR A 46 50.33 5.16 -19.53
N LEU A 47 49.57 4.14 -19.94
CA LEU A 47 50.14 2.97 -20.62
C LEU A 47 50.35 3.27 -22.11
N GLN A 48 51.61 3.33 -22.55
CA GLN A 48 51.97 3.22 -23.96
C GLN A 48 52.05 1.73 -24.33
N THR A 49 51.21 1.29 -25.27
CA THR A 49 51.31 -0.04 -25.87
C THR A 49 52.31 -0.04 -27.03
N SER A 50 53.34 -0.89 -26.94
CA SER A 50 54.26 -1.15 -28.05
C SER A 50 53.68 -2.22 -28.99
N GLN A 51 53.96 -2.10 -30.30
CA GLN A 51 53.39 -2.98 -31.32
C GLN A 51 54.18 -4.28 -31.52
N THR A 52 53.49 -5.42 -31.33
CA THR A 52 53.54 -6.70 -32.08
C THR A 52 52.24 -7.49 -31.79
N GLY A 53 51.73 -8.39 -32.64
CA GLY A 53 52.03 -8.64 -34.05
C GLY A 53 51.37 -9.91 -34.62
N ILE A 54 50.88 -9.85 -35.87
CA ILE A 54 50.52 -10.98 -36.78
C ILE A 54 49.27 -11.85 -36.41
N HIS A 55 48.16 -11.59 -37.15
CA HIS A 55 47.06 -12.48 -37.63
C HIS A 55 46.30 -13.47 -36.69
N ALA A 56 44.97 -13.68 -36.79
CA ALA A 56 43.91 -13.05 -37.61
C ALA A 56 42.48 -13.31 -37.06
N GLU A 57 41.56 -12.38 -37.37
CA GLU A 57 40.09 -12.49 -37.53
C GLU A 57 39.23 -13.36 -36.57
N SER A 58 38.53 -12.69 -35.63
CA SER A 58 37.06 -12.72 -35.63
C SER A 58 36.49 -11.44 -34.98
N THR A 59 35.58 -10.76 -35.68
CA THR A 59 35.11 -9.42 -35.28
C THR A 59 33.92 -9.50 -34.32
N ARG A 60 34.19 -9.67 -33.01
CA ARG A 60 33.21 -9.30 -31.98
C ARG A 60 33.36 -7.81 -31.67
N GLN A 61 32.34 -7.01 -31.95
CA GLN A 61 32.21 -5.69 -31.32
C GLN A 61 31.93 -5.89 -29.83
N PHE A 62 32.98 -5.85 -29.01
CA PHE A 62 32.83 -5.56 -27.59
C PHE A 62 32.35 -4.11 -27.48
N GLY A 63 31.12 -3.92 -27.01
CA GLY A 63 30.62 -2.60 -26.64
C GLY A 63 31.53 -2.00 -25.57
N GLN A 64 31.94 -0.75 -25.76
CA GLN A 64 32.80 -0.07 -24.79
C GLN A 64 32.05 0.09 -23.46
N VAL A 65 32.45 -0.65 -22.43
CA VAL A 65 32.11 -0.33 -21.05
C VAL A 65 32.95 0.88 -20.64
N SER A 66 32.53 2.06 -21.07
CA SER A 66 33.04 3.33 -20.58
C SER A 66 32.29 3.70 -19.31
N SER A 67 32.68 3.12 -18.18
CA SER A 67 32.22 3.47 -16.85
C SER A 67 33.21 4.44 -16.19
N PRO A 68 33.11 5.77 -16.41
CA PRO A 68 33.74 6.70 -15.49
C PRO A 68 33.05 6.53 -14.15
N VAL A 69 33.79 6.15 -13.11
CA VAL A 69 33.32 6.21 -11.73
C VAL A 69 33.14 7.69 -11.39
N THR A 70 31.94 8.21 -11.62
CA THR A 70 31.58 9.61 -11.44
C THR A 70 31.28 9.90 -9.96
N LEU A 71 31.44 11.17 -9.58
CA LEU A 71 31.48 11.63 -8.18
C LEU A 71 30.16 11.54 -7.37
N GLY A 72 29.15 10.80 -7.84
CA GLY A 72 27.81 10.73 -7.24
C GLY A 72 27.80 10.32 -5.75
N PRO A 73 28.27 9.10 -5.39
CA PRO A 73 28.24 8.63 -4.01
C PRO A 73 29.06 9.50 -3.04
N PRO A 74 30.30 9.94 -3.38
CA PRO A 74 31.05 10.86 -2.53
C PRO A 74 30.32 12.18 -2.25
N VAL A 75 29.72 12.82 -3.26
CA VAL A 75 29.09 14.14 -3.10
C VAL A 75 27.84 14.08 -2.22
N ALA A 76 26.98 13.08 -2.40
CA ALA A 76 25.80 12.89 -1.56
C ALA A 76 26.17 12.60 -0.10
N ILE A 77 27.17 11.72 0.12
CA ILE A 77 27.68 11.40 1.47
C ILE A 77 28.36 12.63 2.09
N ILE A 78 29.12 13.42 1.33
CA ILE A 78 29.76 14.65 1.81
C ILE A 78 28.72 15.71 2.20
N LEU A 79 27.69 15.95 1.39
CA LEU A 79 26.62 16.89 1.71
C LEU A 79 25.82 16.46 2.96
N ALA A 80 25.43 15.18 3.03
CA ALA A 80 24.78 14.63 4.22
C ALA A 80 25.69 14.74 5.47
N CYS A 81 26.98 14.42 5.35
CA CYS A 81 27.97 14.58 6.42
C CYS A 81 28.15 16.05 6.84
N ILE A 82 28.14 17.01 5.91
CA ILE A 82 28.26 18.44 6.20
C ILE A 82 27.04 18.91 7.00
N VAL A 83 25.83 18.56 6.56
CA VAL A 83 24.58 18.87 7.28
C VAL A 83 24.59 18.23 8.67
N LEU A 84 24.97 16.95 8.80
CA LEU A 84 25.10 16.28 10.10
C LEU A 84 26.13 16.96 11.01
N ASN A 85 27.33 17.29 10.51
CA ASN A 85 28.37 17.97 11.30
C ASN A 85 27.95 19.39 11.72
N PHE A 86 27.13 20.06 10.91
CA PHE A 86 26.62 21.40 11.21
C PHE A 86 25.52 21.37 12.27
N VAL A 87 24.54 20.47 12.14
CA VAL A 87 23.42 20.32 13.09
C VAL A 87 23.92 19.78 14.44
N LEU A 88 24.81 18.78 14.47
CA LEU A 88 25.28 18.14 15.71
C LEU A 88 26.27 18.97 16.54
N ARG A 89 26.64 20.19 16.11
CA ARG A 89 27.65 21.04 16.77
C ARG A 89 27.09 22.25 17.52
N LYS A 90 25.77 22.49 17.54
CA LYS A 90 25.18 23.71 18.12
C LYS A 90 24.24 23.45 19.32
N SER A 91 23.74 24.52 19.93
CA SER A 91 22.87 24.52 21.12
C SER A 91 21.46 24.04 20.83
N ALA A 92 20.73 23.62 21.87
CA ALA A 92 19.37 23.08 21.79
C ALA A 92 18.39 23.96 20.99
N ASP A 93 18.49 25.29 21.12
CA ASP A 93 17.61 26.22 20.41
C ASP A 93 17.79 26.15 18.89
N SER A 94 19.05 26.20 18.43
CA SER A 94 19.38 26.08 17.00
C SER A 94 19.12 24.70 16.42
N VAL A 95 19.04 23.66 17.27
CA VAL A 95 18.75 22.29 16.83
C VAL A 95 17.27 22.13 16.48
N LYS A 96 16.36 22.87 17.14
CA LYS A 96 14.94 22.94 16.74
C LYS A 96 14.73 23.65 15.41
N GLU A 97 15.57 24.64 15.08
CA GLU A 97 15.52 25.41 13.83
C GLU A 97 15.86 24.57 12.58
N TYR A 98 16.77 23.59 12.68
CA TYR A 98 17.22 22.80 11.53
C TYR A 98 16.52 21.45 11.33
N ALA A 99 15.80 20.95 12.35
CA ALA A 99 15.09 19.67 12.30
C ALA A 99 14.10 19.57 11.11
N PRO A 100 13.29 20.59 10.77
CA PRO A 100 12.37 20.53 9.63
C PRO A 100 13.09 20.32 8.29
N TYR A 101 14.17 21.07 8.01
CA TYR A 101 14.93 20.93 6.77
C TYR A 101 15.63 19.56 6.66
N ALA A 102 16.09 18.99 7.78
CA ALA A 102 16.63 17.63 7.78
C ALA A 102 15.54 16.59 7.44
N ALA A 103 14.32 16.77 7.96
CA ALA A 103 13.19 15.90 7.66
C ALA A 103 12.74 16.01 6.19
N GLU A 104 12.61 17.23 5.66
CA GLU A 104 12.35 17.47 4.23
C GLU A 104 13.41 16.87 3.32
N PHE A 105 14.70 16.96 3.69
CA PHE A 105 15.80 16.36 2.93
C PHE A 105 15.69 14.83 2.89
N PHE A 106 15.56 14.17 4.06
CA PHE A 106 15.48 12.70 4.11
C PHE A 106 14.19 12.17 3.45
N GLY A 107 13.05 12.84 3.63
CA GLY A 107 11.79 12.49 2.99
C GLY A 107 11.84 12.61 1.47
N THR A 108 12.32 13.74 0.96
CA THR A 108 12.44 13.95 -0.49
C THR A 108 13.50 13.04 -1.12
N PHE A 109 14.62 12.79 -0.42
CA PHE A 109 15.63 11.84 -0.88
C PHE A 109 15.06 10.43 -1.03
N ALA A 110 14.35 9.92 -0.02
CA ALA A 110 13.75 8.59 -0.07
C ALA A 110 12.70 8.47 -1.19
N LEU A 111 11.86 9.49 -1.37
CA LEU A 111 10.89 9.59 -2.46
C LEU A 111 11.57 9.51 -3.83
N VAL A 112 12.50 10.42 -4.11
CA VAL A 112 13.14 10.51 -5.43
C VAL A 112 14.06 9.31 -5.71
N PHE A 113 14.67 8.72 -4.67
CA PHE A 113 15.44 7.48 -4.80
C PHE A 113 14.54 6.32 -5.23
N THR A 114 13.38 6.16 -4.59
CA THR A 114 12.38 5.16 -4.97
C THR A 114 11.88 5.38 -6.40
N VAL A 115 11.59 6.63 -6.80
CA VAL A 115 11.21 6.95 -8.19
C VAL A 115 12.30 6.53 -9.16
N GLY A 116 13.56 6.92 -8.92
CA GLY A 116 14.69 6.56 -9.79
C GLY A 116 14.92 5.04 -9.88
N CYS A 117 14.72 4.31 -8.79
CA CYS A 117 14.73 2.84 -8.79
C CYS A 117 13.57 2.27 -9.62
N CYS A 118 12.33 2.72 -9.40
CA CYS A 118 11.16 2.31 -10.18
C CYS A 118 11.30 2.61 -11.68
N VAL A 119 11.86 3.76 -12.06
CA VAL A 119 12.15 4.11 -13.47
C VAL A 119 13.17 3.13 -14.06
N ALA A 120 14.18 2.72 -13.31
CA ALA A 120 15.19 1.75 -13.75
C ALA A 120 14.66 0.30 -13.81
N THR A 121 13.70 -0.09 -12.96
CA THR A 121 13.13 -1.46 -12.94
C THR A 121 11.89 -1.65 -13.82
N GLY A 122 11.14 -0.57 -14.11
CA GLY A 122 10.13 -0.54 -15.18
C GLY A 122 8.83 -1.34 -14.93
N SER A 123 8.45 -1.65 -13.69
CA SER A 123 7.21 -2.40 -13.42
C SER A 123 5.93 -1.57 -13.64
N ALA A 124 5.27 -1.78 -14.79
CA ALA A 124 3.98 -1.15 -15.10
C ALA A 124 2.85 -1.50 -14.11
N VAL A 125 2.94 -2.62 -13.38
CA VAL A 125 1.93 -3.05 -12.40
C VAL A 125 2.19 -2.42 -11.02
N TRP A 126 3.46 -2.31 -10.58
CA TRP A 126 3.77 -1.99 -9.18
C TRP A 126 4.44 -0.65 -8.93
N ASN A 127 5.04 0.00 -9.93
CA ASN A 127 5.84 1.22 -9.73
C ASN A 127 5.07 2.36 -9.04
N ALA A 128 3.86 2.72 -9.53
CA ALA A 128 3.09 3.80 -8.93
C ALA A 128 2.63 3.45 -7.50
N THR A 129 2.34 2.18 -7.20
CA THR A 129 2.05 1.73 -5.83
C THR A 129 3.28 1.82 -4.91
N ALA A 130 4.48 1.51 -5.41
CA ALA A 130 5.73 1.67 -4.64
C ALA A 130 6.04 3.15 -4.36
N ILE A 131 5.89 4.03 -5.36
CA ILE A 131 6.12 5.48 -5.20
C ILE A 131 5.06 6.09 -4.26
N ALA A 132 3.81 5.67 -4.35
CA ALA A 132 2.75 6.04 -3.38
C ALA A 132 3.08 5.61 -1.95
N CYS A 133 3.58 4.38 -1.79
CA CYS A 133 4.00 3.86 -0.49
C CYS A 133 5.13 4.70 0.11
N VAL A 134 6.21 5.03 -0.63
CA VAL A 134 7.30 5.85 -0.07
C VAL A 134 6.82 7.26 0.29
N LEU A 135 5.95 7.88 -0.52
CA LEU A 135 5.40 9.20 -0.21
C LEU A 135 4.59 9.14 1.09
N MET A 136 3.68 8.17 1.22
CA MET A 136 2.86 7.99 2.42
C MET A 136 3.72 7.81 3.68
N VAL A 137 4.71 6.90 3.66
CA VAL A 137 5.50 6.59 4.87
C VAL A 137 6.39 7.76 5.27
N MET A 138 6.93 8.51 4.31
CA MET A 138 7.75 9.68 4.63
C MET A 138 6.89 10.85 5.09
N VAL A 139 5.67 11.03 4.58
CA VAL A 139 4.70 11.99 5.12
C VAL A 139 4.33 11.66 6.58
N TYR A 140 4.10 10.39 6.93
CA TYR A 140 3.89 10.01 8.33
C TYR A 140 5.15 10.18 9.20
N ALA A 141 6.34 9.87 8.66
CA ALA A 141 7.60 9.95 9.40
C ALA A 141 8.15 11.38 9.58
N THR A 142 7.81 12.31 8.69
CA THR A 142 8.34 13.70 8.69
C THR A 142 7.27 14.75 8.96
N GLY A 143 5.99 14.43 8.77
CA GLY A 143 4.84 15.29 9.08
C GLY A 143 4.88 15.95 10.46
N PRO A 144 5.15 15.21 11.56
CA PRO A 144 5.27 15.79 12.90
C PRO A 144 6.44 16.78 13.09
N ILE A 145 7.34 16.87 12.12
CA ILE A 145 8.62 17.60 12.20
C ILE A 145 8.64 18.82 11.27
N SER A 146 8.23 18.64 10.01
CA SER A 146 8.29 19.67 8.95
C SER A 146 6.96 19.96 8.28
N GLY A 147 5.88 19.26 8.67
CA GLY A 147 4.66 19.18 7.85
C GLY A 147 4.76 18.15 6.71
N GLY A 148 5.95 17.61 6.43
CA GLY A 148 6.16 16.54 5.45
C GLY A 148 5.74 16.93 4.03
N HIS A 149 6.19 18.09 3.55
CA HIS A 149 5.79 18.61 2.24
C HIS A 149 6.38 17.77 1.10
N LEU A 150 7.69 17.48 1.20
CA LEU A 150 8.50 16.62 0.31
C LEU A 150 8.45 16.98 -1.20
N ASN A 151 7.92 18.15 -1.51
CA ASN A 151 7.54 18.57 -2.86
C ASN A 151 7.43 20.12 -2.90
N PRO A 152 8.19 20.82 -3.77
CA PRO A 152 8.11 22.27 -3.89
C PRO A 152 6.72 22.79 -4.29
N ALA A 153 5.96 22.03 -5.09
CA ALA A 153 4.60 22.39 -5.47
C ALA A 153 3.63 22.31 -4.27
N VAL A 154 3.82 21.34 -3.36
CA VAL A 154 3.06 21.26 -2.10
C VAL A 154 3.44 22.39 -1.14
N THR A 155 4.74 22.70 -1.00
CA THR A 155 5.19 23.86 -0.22
C THR A 155 4.56 25.16 -0.74
N LEU A 156 4.48 25.34 -2.06
CA LEU A 156 3.86 26.50 -2.68
C LEU A 156 2.33 26.52 -2.53
N THR A 157 1.62 25.38 -2.66
CA THR A 157 0.15 25.36 -2.49
C THR A 157 -0.25 25.77 -1.08
N LEU A 158 0.50 25.34 -0.06
CA LEU A 158 0.25 25.70 1.33
C LEU A 158 0.44 27.20 1.57
N ALA A 159 1.47 27.81 0.97
CA ALA A 159 1.68 29.25 1.02
C ALA A 159 0.62 30.05 0.23
N PHE A 160 0.22 29.57 -0.96
CA PHE A 160 -0.91 30.14 -1.73
C PHE A 160 -2.25 30.02 -0.99
N ALA A 161 -2.42 29.04 -0.10
CA ALA A 161 -3.62 28.86 0.71
C ALA A 161 -3.54 29.55 2.09
N GLU A 162 -2.50 30.35 2.37
CA GLU A 162 -2.29 31.01 3.66
C GLU A 162 -2.19 30.00 4.84
N LYS A 163 -1.67 28.80 4.56
CA LYS A 163 -1.42 27.71 5.53
C LYS A 163 0.05 27.49 5.88
N PHE A 164 0.97 28.20 5.20
CA PHE A 164 2.41 28.12 5.44
C PHE A 164 3.09 29.46 5.14
N ASP A 165 4.14 29.79 5.89
CA ASP A 165 4.80 31.10 5.83
C ASP A 165 5.69 31.24 4.58
N TRP A 166 5.46 32.33 3.83
CA TRP A 166 6.23 32.66 2.61
C TRP A 166 7.74 32.76 2.85
N ASP A 167 8.18 33.15 4.05
CA ASP A 167 9.59 33.26 4.41
C ASP A 167 10.31 31.90 4.45
N GLN A 168 9.59 30.81 4.72
CA GLN A 168 10.16 29.45 4.79
C GLN A 168 10.17 28.73 3.43
N VAL A 169 9.29 29.14 2.49
CA VAL A 169 9.13 28.51 1.16
C VAL A 169 10.45 28.35 0.40
N PRO A 170 11.33 29.38 0.26
CA PRO A 170 12.55 29.25 -0.53
C PRO A 170 13.52 28.20 0.02
N LEU A 171 13.60 28.06 1.36
CA LEU A 171 14.47 27.09 2.01
C LEU A 171 13.92 25.67 1.86
N TYR A 172 12.61 25.47 2.07
CA TYR A 172 11.96 24.17 1.83
C TYR A 172 12.16 23.71 0.38
N CYS A 173 11.87 24.56 -0.60
CA CYS A 173 12.03 24.23 -2.02
C CYS A 173 13.49 23.91 -2.38
N LEU A 174 14.46 24.68 -1.87
CA LEU A 174 15.89 24.41 -2.09
C LEU A 174 16.33 23.08 -1.46
N THR A 175 15.90 22.80 -0.23
CA THR A 175 16.16 21.53 0.46
C THR A 175 15.58 20.33 -0.29
N GLN A 176 14.34 20.45 -0.78
CA GLN A 176 13.67 19.40 -1.55
C GLN A 176 14.39 19.15 -2.89
N ILE A 177 14.71 20.20 -3.65
CA ILE A 177 15.41 20.07 -4.95
C ILE A 177 16.83 19.50 -4.77
N THR A 178 17.57 19.92 -3.74
CA THR A 178 18.91 19.37 -3.46
C THR A 178 18.87 17.90 -3.02
N ALA A 179 17.85 17.50 -2.26
CA ALA A 179 17.60 16.10 -1.95
C ALA A 179 17.25 15.28 -3.20
N GLY A 180 16.42 15.81 -4.09
CA GLY A 180 16.06 15.16 -5.36
C GLY A 180 17.27 14.95 -6.27
N ILE A 181 18.11 15.97 -6.45
CA ILE A 181 19.38 15.87 -7.21
C ILE A 181 20.32 14.84 -6.59
N ALA A 182 20.46 14.82 -5.26
CA ALA A 182 21.30 13.83 -4.57
C ALA A 182 20.78 12.39 -4.75
N ALA A 183 19.46 12.19 -4.66
CA ALA A 183 18.82 10.90 -4.85
C ALA A 183 18.91 10.41 -6.30
N GLY A 184 18.56 11.24 -7.28
CA GLY A 184 18.65 10.89 -8.70
C GLY A 184 20.08 10.61 -9.14
N SER A 185 21.07 11.32 -8.59
CA SER A 185 22.50 11.03 -8.82
C SER A 185 22.91 9.69 -8.20
N CYS A 186 22.34 9.34 -7.04
CA CYS A 186 22.59 8.07 -6.36
C CYS A 186 22.01 6.89 -7.16
N THR A 187 20.75 6.97 -7.61
CA THR A 187 20.12 5.92 -8.43
C THR A 187 20.82 5.75 -9.78
N ALA A 188 21.19 6.84 -10.44
CA ALA A 188 21.94 6.79 -11.71
C ALA A 188 23.33 6.16 -11.56
N SER A 189 23.99 6.36 -10.41
CA SER A 189 25.27 5.72 -10.09
C SER A 189 25.12 4.24 -9.69
N LEU A 190 23.99 3.88 -9.09
CA LEU A 190 23.73 2.53 -8.57
C LEU A 190 23.22 1.58 -9.66
N LEU A 191 22.37 2.08 -10.57
CA LEU A 191 21.64 1.28 -11.56
C LEU A 191 22.02 1.73 -12.99
N SER A 192 21.36 2.77 -13.50
CA SER A 192 21.59 3.38 -14.79
C SER A 192 21.05 4.82 -14.80
N ALA A 193 21.66 5.70 -15.60
CA ALA A 193 21.11 7.04 -15.81
C ALA A 193 19.75 6.95 -16.51
N PRO A 194 18.72 7.69 -16.06
CA PRO A 194 17.42 7.73 -16.72
C PRO A 194 17.49 8.44 -18.08
N ASP A 195 16.44 8.22 -18.88
CA ASP A 195 16.18 9.03 -20.07
C ASP A 195 15.89 10.50 -19.65
N PRO A 196 16.28 11.50 -20.47
CA PRO A 196 15.91 12.90 -20.22
C PRO A 196 14.40 13.11 -20.23
N LEU A 197 13.89 14.03 -19.39
CA LEU A 197 12.46 14.33 -19.29
C LEU A 197 11.90 14.81 -20.65
N LYS A 198 10.83 14.15 -21.10
CA LYS A 198 10.11 14.41 -22.35
C LYS A 198 8.69 13.81 -22.23
N PRO A 199 7.71 14.32 -23.00
CA PRO A 199 6.47 13.58 -23.23
C PRO A 199 6.75 12.14 -23.67
N VAL A 200 5.96 11.20 -23.16
CA VAL A 200 6.15 9.76 -23.40
C VAL A 200 5.49 9.35 -24.72
N GLY A 201 6.12 8.43 -25.46
CA GLY A 201 5.59 7.95 -26.74
C GLY A 201 5.37 9.07 -27.76
N ASP A 202 4.21 9.06 -28.41
CA ASP A 202 3.79 10.06 -29.40
C ASP A 202 3.07 11.28 -28.79
N PHE A 203 2.94 11.35 -27.45
CA PHE A 203 2.28 12.48 -26.79
C PHE A 203 3.08 13.78 -26.96
N THR A 204 2.36 14.91 -26.98
CA THR A 204 2.97 16.24 -27.08
C THR A 204 3.00 16.97 -25.75
N TRP A 205 3.75 18.08 -25.69
CA TRP A 205 3.87 18.97 -24.54
C TRP A 205 2.55 19.43 -23.91
N SER A 206 1.46 19.55 -24.69
CA SER A 206 0.15 19.92 -24.13
C SER A 206 -0.49 18.81 -23.30
N TYR A 207 -0.27 17.54 -23.67
CA TYR A 207 -0.74 16.39 -22.89
C TYR A 207 0.09 16.24 -21.61
N ALA A 208 1.42 16.38 -21.71
CA ALA A 208 2.30 16.38 -20.55
C ALA A 208 1.96 17.52 -19.57
N PHE A 209 1.77 18.76 -20.07
CA PHE A 209 1.29 19.89 -19.26
C PHE A 209 -0.03 19.57 -18.55
N PHE A 210 -1.02 19.04 -19.27
CA PHE A 210 -2.31 18.72 -18.67
C PHE A 210 -2.19 17.68 -17.56
N VAL A 211 -1.47 16.59 -17.81
CA VAL A 211 -1.30 15.48 -16.84
C VAL A 211 -0.54 15.91 -15.59
N GLU A 212 0.60 16.60 -15.74
CA GLU A 212 1.35 17.11 -14.60
C GLU A 212 0.53 18.14 -13.80
N ALA A 213 -0.11 19.09 -14.49
CA ALA A 213 -0.92 20.11 -13.82
C ALA A 213 -2.15 19.52 -13.10
N ILE A 214 -2.87 18.54 -13.68
CA ILE A 214 -4.11 18.03 -13.08
C ILE A 214 -3.87 17.07 -11.91
N TYR A 215 -2.79 16.28 -11.94
CA TYR A 215 -2.47 15.38 -10.83
C TYR A 215 -1.62 16.06 -9.75
N THR A 216 -0.80 17.08 -10.06
CA THR A 216 -0.29 17.99 -9.02
C THR A 216 -1.41 18.83 -8.41
N PHE A 217 -2.41 19.26 -9.20
CA PHE A 217 -3.64 19.86 -8.65
C PHE A 217 -4.29 18.92 -7.63
N MET A 218 -4.51 17.65 -8.00
CA MET A 218 -5.11 16.66 -7.10
C MET A 218 -4.25 16.46 -5.84
N LEU A 219 -2.93 16.34 -5.97
CA LEU A 219 -2.00 16.15 -4.87
C LEU A 219 -2.06 17.32 -3.88
N CYS A 220 -1.93 18.54 -4.41
CA CYS A 220 -1.98 19.77 -3.64
C CYS A 220 -3.36 19.97 -2.97
N PHE A 221 -4.45 19.69 -3.69
CA PHE A 221 -5.80 19.80 -3.17
C PHE A 221 -6.07 18.80 -2.04
N VAL A 222 -5.57 17.57 -2.17
CA VAL A 222 -5.67 16.53 -1.13
C VAL A 222 -4.82 16.92 0.09
N VAL A 223 -3.59 17.42 -0.07
CA VAL A 223 -2.80 17.94 1.08
C VAL A 223 -3.57 19.05 1.79
N LEU A 224 -4.09 20.05 1.06
CA LEU A 224 -4.81 21.17 1.66
C LEU A 224 -6.04 20.72 2.45
N ASN A 225 -6.88 19.84 1.89
CA ASN A 225 -8.07 19.38 2.59
C ASN A 225 -7.80 18.37 3.71
N THR A 226 -6.78 17.51 3.58
CA THR A 226 -6.56 16.40 4.53
C THR A 226 -5.56 16.72 5.64
N ALA A 227 -4.58 17.60 5.41
CA ALA A 227 -3.53 17.97 6.37
C ALA A 227 -3.57 19.44 6.83
N ALA A 228 -4.12 20.37 6.03
CA ALA A 228 -4.05 21.81 6.31
C ALA A 228 -5.38 22.51 6.64
N SER A 229 -6.53 21.92 6.31
CA SER A 229 -7.85 22.46 6.69
C SER A 229 -8.03 22.40 8.20
N THR A 230 -8.50 23.49 8.80
CA THR A 230 -8.69 23.60 10.25
C THR A 230 -9.80 22.68 10.76
N ARG A 231 -10.88 22.51 9.98
CA ARG A 231 -11.99 21.60 10.32
C ARG A 231 -11.59 20.12 10.25
N ASN A 232 -10.70 19.77 9.33
CA ASN A 232 -10.14 18.42 9.20
C ASN A 232 -8.89 18.17 10.06
N ASN A 233 -8.34 19.18 10.74
CA ASN A 233 -7.15 19.02 11.58
C ASN A 233 -7.25 19.82 12.88
N GLU A 234 -8.34 19.60 13.62
CA GLU A 234 -8.51 20.21 14.95
C GLU A 234 -7.40 19.72 15.91
N PRO A 235 -6.75 20.57 16.72
CA PRO A 235 -5.55 20.20 17.51
C PRO A 235 -5.70 19.10 18.58
N LYS A 236 -6.89 18.51 18.71
CA LYS A 236 -7.21 17.40 19.62
C LYS A 236 -7.84 16.21 18.90
N ASP A 237 -8.08 16.34 17.59
CA ASP A 237 -8.79 15.40 16.73
C ASP A 237 -8.27 15.54 15.29
N GLY A 238 -6.94 15.48 15.14
CA GLY A 238 -6.27 15.59 13.85
C GLY A 238 -6.52 14.36 12.97
N ASN A 239 -6.57 14.57 11.65
CA ASN A 239 -6.71 13.48 10.69
C ASN A 239 -5.56 12.48 10.82
N GLN A 240 -5.85 11.18 10.90
CA GLN A 240 -4.83 10.11 10.93
C GLN A 240 -4.55 9.49 9.56
N PHE A 241 -5.28 9.92 8.51
CA PHE A 241 -5.30 9.30 7.18
C PHE A 241 -4.76 10.24 6.09
N PHE A 242 -4.28 11.44 6.44
CA PHE A 242 -3.67 12.40 5.52
C PHE A 242 -2.55 11.77 4.69
N GLY A 243 -1.59 11.07 5.31
CA GLY A 243 -0.50 10.41 4.60
C GLY A 243 -0.99 9.34 3.61
N LEU A 244 -2.05 8.60 3.97
CA LEU A 244 -2.68 7.61 3.08
C LEU A 244 -3.35 8.28 1.88
N ALA A 245 -4.14 9.33 2.11
CA ALA A 245 -4.80 10.09 1.06
C ALA A 245 -3.77 10.76 0.13
N ILE A 246 -2.72 11.37 0.67
CA ILE A 246 -1.64 12.01 -0.10
C ILE A 246 -0.89 10.98 -0.95
N GLY A 247 -0.52 9.83 -0.38
CA GLY A 247 0.15 8.75 -1.11
C GLY A 247 -0.70 8.20 -2.25
N PHE A 248 -1.99 7.96 -2.02
CA PHE A 248 -2.88 7.36 -3.03
C PHE A 248 -3.17 8.28 -4.23
N VAL A 249 -2.89 9.60 -4.16
CA VAL A 249 -2.90 10.44 -5.37
C VAL A 249 -1.86 9.96 -6.39
N ILE A 250 -0.74 9.39 -5.93
CA ILE A 250 0.28 8.82 -6.84
C ILE A 250 -0.21 7.52 -7.49
N ILE A 251 -1.06 6.73 -6.83
CA ILE A 251 -1.75 5.59 -7.47
C ILE A 251 -2.78 6.08 -8.50
N ALA A 252 -3.53 7.16 -8.20
CA ALA A 252 -4.45 7.76 -9.16
C ALA A 252 -3.71 8.31 -10.39
N GLY A 253 -2.78 9.25 -10.20
CA GLY A 253 -2.08 9.91 -11.30
C GLY A 253 -1.01 9.07 -11.98
N GLY A 254 -0.31 8.19 -11.25
CA GLY A 254 0.78 7.38 -11.81
C GLY A 254 0.30 6.40 -12.86
N TYR A 255 -0.78 5.65 -12.58
CA TYR A 255 -1.38 4.73 -13.56
C TYR A 255 -2.23 5.44 -14.63
N ALA A 256 -2.75 6.64 -14.36
CA ALA A 256 -3.53 7.42 -15.32
C ALA A 256 -2.71 8.33 -16.25
N GLY A 257 -1.47 8.65 -15.88
CA GLY A 257 -0.67 9.69 -16.54
C GLY A 257 0.80 9.34 -16.80
N GLY A 258 1.31 8.24 -16.23
CA GLY A 258 2.71 7.80 -16.40
C GLY A 258 3.11 7.67 -17.87
N ASP A 259 2.26 7.03 -18.68
CA ASP A 259 2.49 6.82 -20.12
C ASP A 259 2.29 8.08 -20.99
N VAL A 260 2.07 9.25 -20.37
CA VAL A 260 1.95 10.56 -21.04
C VAL A 260 3.10 11.50 -20.67
N SER A 261 3.41 11.63 -19.37
CA SER A 261 4.36 12.62 -18.85
C SER A 261 5.50 12.07 -18.00
N GLY A 262 5.48 10.76 -17.68
CA GLY A 262 6.32 10.18 -16.64
C GLY A 262 5.81 10.39 -15.21
N ALA A 263 4.70 11.12 -15.01
CA ALA A 263 4.01 11.31 -13.74
C ALA A 263 4.91 11.81 -12.59
N CYS A 264 5.63 12.93 -12.79
CA CYS A 264 6.53 13.47 -11.78
C CYS A 264 5.77 14.07 -10.58
N PHE A 265 4.79 14.92 -10.87
CA PHE A 265 3.93 15.67 -9.94
C PHE A 265 4.65 16.48 -8.85
N ASN A 266 5.97 16.66 -8.96
CA ASN A 266 6.87 17.15 -7.95
C ASN A 266 8.15 17.71 -8.60
N PRO A 267 8.43 19.02 -8.46
CA PRO A 267 9.62 19.62 -9.05
C PRO A 267 10.92 18.97 -8.58
N ALA A 268 11.00 18.46 -7.35
CA ALA A 268 12.20 17.78 -6.84
C ALA A 268 12.42 16.40 -7.51
N VAL A 269 11.36 15.70 -7.90
CA VAL A 269 11.44 14.48 -8.73
C VAL A 269 11.92 14.85 -10.12
N ALA A 270 11.31 15.86 -10.75
CA ALA A 270 11.69 16.32 -12.07
C ALA A 270 13.16 16.76 -12.14
N PHE A 271 13.62 17.63 -11.23
CA PHE A 271 15.03 18.01 -11.12
C PHE A 271 15.96 16.83 -10.83
N GLY A 272 15.53 15.86 -10.01
CA GLY A 272 16.32 14.68 -9.67
C GLY A 272 16.60 13.77 -10.86
N LEU A 273 15.56 13.43 -11.63
CA LEU A 273 15.66 12.57 -12.81
C LEU A 273 16.38 13.27 -13.98
N ASP A 274 16.04 14.54 -14.24
CA ASP A 274 16.60 15.32 -15.35
C ASP A 274 18.11 15.57 -15.12
N PHE A 275 18.51 16.00 -13.91
CA PHE A 275 19.92 16.25 -13.58
C PHE A 275 20.80 15.00 -13.73
N SER A 276 20.29 13.81 -13.36
CA SER A 276 21.05 12.56 -13.44
C SER A 276 20.90 11.83 -14.78
N SER A 277 20.09 12.36 -15.70
CA SER A 277 19.93 11.83 -17.04
C SER A 277 21.20 11.97 -17.88
N SER A 278 21.27 11.22 -18.99
CA SER A 278 22.36 11.32 -19.96
C SER A 278 22.52 12.70 -20.63
N ALA A 279 21.52 13.59 -20.52
CA ALA A 279 21.57 14.95 -21.05
C ALA A 279 21.90 16.03 -19.98
N GLY A 280 21.86 15.68 -18.68
CA GLY A 280 21.87 16.65 -17.59
C GLY A 280 20.60 17.51 -17.56
N ILE A 281 20.66 18.69 -16.93
CA ILE A 281 19.51 19.60 -16.78
C ILE A 281 18.98 20.02 -18.16
N GLY A 282 17.81 19.51 -18.53
CA GLY A 282 17.05 19.83 -19.73
C GLY A 282 15.71 20.47 -19.38
N TRP A 283 14.70 19.64 -19.08
CA TRP A 283 13.29 20.07 -19.05
C TRP A 283 12.66 20.16 -17.66
N SER A 284 13.40 19.88 -16.60
CA SER A 284 12.94 20.01 -15.20
C SER A 284 12.26 21.35 -14.86
N PHE A 285 12.73 22.47 -15.43
CA PHE A 285 12.08 23.78 -15.27
C PHE A 285 10.68 23.87 -15.91
N ALA A 286 10.42 23.14 -17.00
CA ALA A 286 9.11 23.10 -17.65
C ALA A 286 8.11 22.26 -16.84
N TRP A 287 8.54 21.08 -16.37
CA TRP A 287 7.77 20.27 -15.42
C TRP A 287 7.41 21.07 -14.17
N ALA A 288 8.40 21.73 -13.55
CA ALA A 288 8.18 22.56 -12.37
C ALA A 288 7.14 23.68 -12.62
N ALA A 289 7.12 24.28 -13.82
CA ALA A 289 6.10 25.27 -14.17
C ALA A 289 4.71 24.66 -14.31
N PHE A 290 4.57 23.46 -14.88
CA PHE A 290 3.30 22.74 -15.03
C PHE A 290 2.73 22.34 -13.64
N GLU A 291 3.58 21.81 -12.79
CA GLU A 291 3.26 21.38 -11.42
C GLU A 291 2.85 22.58 -10.55
N VAL A 292 3.53 23.72 -10.67
CA VAL A 292 3.16 24.98 -9.96
C VAL A 292 1.82 25.55 -10.42
N VAL A 293 1.45 25.40 -11.70
CA VAL A 293 0.09 25.75 -12.16
C VAL A 293 -0.96 24.88 -11.46
N GLY A 294 -0.72 23.56 -11.35
CA GLY A 294 -1.57 22.66 -10.58
C GLY A 294 -1.71 23.07 -9.12
N ALA A 295 -0.60 23.37 -8.45
CA ALA A 295 -0.55 23.83 -7.07
C ALA A 295 -1.31 25.15 -6.82
N PHE A 296 -1.25 26.10 -7.75
CA PHE A 296 -1.99 27.36 -7.64
C PHE A 296 -3.51 27.15 -7.80
N VAL A 297 -3.92 26.36 -8.80
CA VAL A 297 -5.35 26.03 -9.01
C VAL A 297 -5.92 25.25 -7.82
N ALA A 298 -5.11 24.39 -7.17
CA ALA A 298 -5.52 23.66 -5.97
C ALA A 298 -5.84 24.58 -4.80
N ALA A 299 -5.03 25.62 -4.57
CA ALA A 299 -5.27 26.62 -3.53
C ALA A 299 -6.56 27.44 -3.81
N LEU A 300 -6.85 27.75 -5.08
CA LEU A 300 -8.11 28.40 -5.46
C LEU A 300 -9.34 27.50 -5.26
N ALA A 301 -9.24 26.22 -5.67
CA ALA A 301 -10.31 25.25 -5.44
C ALA A 301 -10.55 25.01 -3.95
N PHE A 302 -9.49 24.95 -3.14
CA PHE A 302 -9.56 24.87 -1.70
C PHE A 302 -10.30 26.07 -1.10
N ARG A 303 -9.93 27.31 -1.46
CA ARG A 303 -10.66 28.53 -1.05
C ARG A 303 -12.15 28.50 -1.43
N LEU A 304 -12.50 27.90 -2.58
CA LEU A 304 -13.90 27.76 -3.02
C LEU A 304 -14.69 26.73 -2.21
N VAL A 305 -14.11 25.57 -1.90
CA VAL A 305 -14.79 24.50 -1.15
C VAL A 305 -14.66 24.62 0.38
N ARG A 306 -13.75 25.47 0.87
CA ARG A 306 -13.46 25.72 2.29
C ARG A 306 -13.52 27.21 2.67
N PRO A 307 -14.60 27.96 2.40
CA PRO A 307 -14.68 29.36 2.84
C PRO A 307 -14.65 29.50 4.38
N GLU A 308 -15.03 28.45 5.13
CA GLU A 308 -14.91 28.41 6.60
C GLU A 308 -13.48 28.56 7.09
N ASP A 309 -12.49 28.05 6.35
CA ASP A 309 -11.06 28.12 6.69
C ASP A 309 -10.48 29.55 6.63
N TYR A 310 -11.28 30.53 6.14
CA TYR A 310 -10.93 31.95 5.98
C TYR A 310 -11.92 32.91 6.66
N THR A 311 -12.81 32.40 7.53
CA THR A 311 -13.79 33.22 8.26
C THR A 311 -13.79 32.88 9.75
N GLU A 312 -14.30 33.78 10.61
CA GLU A 312 -14.34 33.58 12.07
C GLU A 312 -15.42 32.57 12.54
N SER A 313 -15.99 31.76 11.63
CA SER A 313 -17.01 30.77 11.99
C SER A 313 -16.43 29.62 12.80
N SER A 314 -17.04 29.29 13.94
CA SER A 314 -16.69 28.07 14.71
C SER A 314 -16.99 26.82 13.89
N GLY A 315 -15.97 26.01 13.63
CA GLY A 315 -16.03 24.83 12.76
C GLY A 315 -17.13 23.82 13.13
N ASP A 316 -17.42 23.67 14.44
CA ASP A 316 -18.47 22.81 15.00
C ASP A 316 -19.90 23.11 14.51
N THR A 317 -20.15 24.35 14.06
CA THR A 317 -21.48 24.85 13.70
C THR A 317 -21.60 25.25 12.23
N TYR A 318 -20.54 25.06 11.44
CA TYR A 318 -20.51 25.47 10.04
C TYR A 318 -21.17 24.40 9.13
N GLU A 319 -22.29 24.79 8.53
CA GLU A 319 -22.99 24.03 7.49
C GLU A 319 -22.59 24.54 6.10
N PRO A 320 -21.97 23.71 5.24
CA PRO A 320 -21.57 24.12 3.90
C PRO A 320 -22.77 24.54 3.03
N ALA A 321 -22.67 25.71 2.40
CA ALA A 321 -23.70 26.22 1.50
C ALA A 321 -23.85 25.33 0.25
N LEU A 322 -25.04 25.33 -0.38
CA LEU A 322 -25.32 24.44 -1.51
C LEU A 322 -24.30 24.57 -2.66
N TYR A 323 -23.83 25.78 -3.00
CA TYR A 323 -22.83 25.94 -4.06
C TYR A 323 -21.47 25.31 -3.70
N VAL A 324 -21.09 25.29 -2.42
CA VAL A 324 -19.89 24.63 -1.90
C VAL A 324 -20.04 23.11 -2.04
N LYS A 325 -21.21 22.58 -1.65
CA LYS A 325 -21.57 21.16 -1.81
C LYS A 325 -21.54 20.72 -3.28
N LEU A 326 -22.09 21.54 -4.19
CA LEU A 326 -22.08 21.24 -5.63
C LEU A 326 -20.67 21.35 -6.25
N ALA A 327 -19.86 22.33 -5.86
CA ALA A 327 -18.46 22.41 -6.30
C ALA A 327 -17.64 21.19 -5.82
N SER A 328 -17.88 20.75 -4.59
CA SER A 328 -17.33 19.51 -4.03
C SER A 328 -17.72 18.27 -4.85
N GLU A 329 -19.02 18.06 -5.09
CA GLU A 329 -19.50 16.94 -5.92
C GLU A 329 -18.94 16.98 -7.35
N PHE A 330 -18.84 18.17 -7.96
CA PHE A 330 -18.23 18.32 -9.28
C PHE A 330 -16.76 17.88 -9.29
N LEU A 331 -15.94 18.41 -8.36
CA LEU A 331 -14.50 18.12 -8.32
C LEU A 331 -14.21 16.64 -8.06
N GLY A 332 -14.91 16.02 -7.12
CA GLY A 332 -14.72 14.60 -6.80
C GLY A 332 -15.08 13.68 -7.96
N VAL A 333 -16.23 13.90 -8.60
CA VAL A 333 -16.63 13.12 -9.78
C VAL A 333 -15.70 13.37 -10.96
N PHE A 334 -15.32 14.63 -11.21
CA PHE A 334 -14.43 14.97 -12.32
C PHE A 334 -13.09 14.22 -12.19
N MET A 335 -12.46 14.24 -11.01
CA MET A 335 -11.18 13.54 -10.79
C MET A 335 -11.32 12.02 -10.87
N LEU A 336 -12.42 11.45 -10.36
CA LEU A 336 -12.71 10.01 -10.50
C LEU A 336 -12.85 9.60 -11.97
N VAL A 337 -13.76 10.25 -12.70
CA VAL A 337 -14.10 9.88 -14.08
C VAL A 337 -12.94 10.15 -15.04
N LEU A 338 -12.16 11.22 -14.81
CA LEU A 338 -10.92 11.48 -15.55
C LEU A 338 -9.91 10.37 -15.34
N THR A 339 -9.69 9.96 -14.08
CA THR A 339 -8.75 8.88 -13.74
C THR A 339 -9.18 7.54 -14.36
N VAL A 340 -10.46 7.17 -14.25
CA VAL A 340 -11.00 5.97 -14.91
C VAL A 340 -10.77 6.04 -16.42
N GLY A 341 -11.21 7.12 -17.08
CA GLY A 341 -11.13 7.23 -18.53
C GLY A 341 -9.70 7.25 -19.08
N LEU A 342 -8.77 7.91 -18.41
CA LEU A 342 -7.35 7.90 -18.80
C LEU A 342 -6.72 6.51 -18.64
N ASN A 343 -6.95 5.82 -17.50
CA ASN A 343 -6.48 4.45 -17.33
C ASN A 343 -6.99 3.52 -18.45
N VAL A 344 -8.27 3.64 -18.83
CA VAL A 344 -8.90 2.82 -19.88
C VAL A 344 -8.34 3.15 -21.27
N VAL A 345 -8.19 4.43 -21.63
CA VAL A 345 -7.62 4.86 -22.93
C VAL A 345 -6.15 4.47 -23.08
N LEU A 346 -5.37 4.58 -22.00
CA LEU A 346 -3.93 4.27 -22.02
C LEU A 346 -3.63 2.78 -21.83
N GLY A 347 -4.61 1.98 -21.41
CA GLY A 347 -4.46 0.53 -21.25
C GLY A 347 -3.81 0.10 -19.94
N SER A 348 -3.98 0.89 -18.88
CA SER A 348 -3.39 0.62 -17.56
C SER A 348 -3.78 -0.75 -16.98
N PRO A 349 -2.81 -1.57 -16.54
CA PRO A 349 -3.08 -2.87 -15.91
C PRO A 349 -3.68 -2.74 -14.50
N SER A 350 -3.81 -1.51 -13.97
CA SER A 350 -4.21 -1.23 -12.59
C SER A 350 -5.42 -0.29 -12.52
N THR A 351 -6.26 -0.29 -13.57
CA THR A 351 -7.40 0.62 -13.74
C THR A 351 -8.32 0.72 -12.50
N ALA A 352 -8.77 -0.42 -11.96
CA ALA A 352 -9.65 -0.45 -10.78
C ALA A 352 -8.96 0.09 -9.51
N TRP A 353 -7.68 -0.22 -9.32
CA TRP A 353 -6.88 0.27 -8.19
C TRP A 353 -6.63 1.79 -8.28
N SER A 354 -6.36 2.30 -9.48
CA SER A 354 -6.20 3.73 -9.76
C SER A 354 -7.51 4.51 -9.54
N ALA A 355 -8.64 3.97 -10.01
CA ALA A 355 -9.97 4.55 -9.81
C ALA A 355 -10.38 4.56 -8.33
N ALA A 356 -10.14 3.45 -7.61
CA ALA A 356 -10.37 3.35 -6.17
C ALA A 356 -9.56 4.38 -5.38
N ALA A 357 -8.30 4.60 -5.75
CA ALA A 357 -7.46 5.62 -5.15
C ALA A 357 -7.98 7.04 -5.42
N ALA A 358 -8.36 7.36 -6.66
CA ALA A 358 -8.95 8.66 -6.98
C ALA A 358 -10.22 8.94 -6.15
N LEU A 359 -11.13 7.96 -6.06
CA LEU A 359 -12.32 8.05 -5.22
C LEU A 359 -11.96 8.28 -3.74
N MET A 360 -11.07 7.45 -3.19
CA MET A 360 -10.67 7.51 -1.78
C MET A 360 -10.08 8.87 -1.40
N CYS A 361 -9.14 9.39 -2.19
CA CYS A 361 -8.48 10.68 -1.95
C CYS A 361 -9.47 11.84 -1.95
N MET A 362 -10.41 11.83 -2.90
CA MET A 362 -11.44 12.87 -2.98
C MET A 362 -12.46 12.75 -1.84
N ILE A 363 -12.82 11.53 -1.40
CA ILE A 363 -13.69 11.35 -0.22
C ILE A 363 -13.02 11.90 1.04
N TYR A 364 -11.74 11.61 1.28
CA TYR A 364 -11.02 12.19 2.42
C TYR A 364 -10.88 13.71 2.34
N SER A 365 -10.90 14.28 1.13
CA SER A 365 -10.82 15.73 0.93
C SER A 365 -12.14 16.47 1.13
N LEU A 366 -13.28 15.80 0.91
CA LEU A 366 -14.57 16.47 0.68
C LEU A 366 -15.78 15.80 1.35
N GLY A 367 -15.61 14.67 2.03
CA GLY A 367 -16.70 13.93 2.68
C GLY A 367 -17.44 14.73 3.73
N ASP A 368 -16.72 15.58 4.48
CA ASP A 368 -17.30 16.50 5.45
C ASP A 368 -17.95 17.75 4.80
N VAL A 369 -17.70 18.01 3.50
CA VAL A 369 -18.26 19.15 2.75
C VAL A 369 -19.62 18.81 2.15
N SER A 370 -19.69 17.79 1.30
CA SER A 370 -20.91 17.41 0.55
C SER A 370 -21.52 16.07 0.97
N GLY A 371 -20.82 15.29 1.80
CA GLY A 371 -21.05 13.85 1.94
C GLY A 371 -20.24 13.01 0.94
N ALA A 372 -19.54 13.65 -0.01
CA ALA A 372 -18.74 13.01 -1.06
C ALA A 372 -19.46 11.82 -1.75
N HIS A 373 -20.69 12.05 -2.20
CA HIS A 373 -21.49 10.97 -2.80
C HIS A 373 -20.86 10.49 -4.11
N PHE A 374 -20.42 11.43 -4.95
CA PHE A 374 -19.72 11.26 -6.23
C PHE A 374 -20.33 10.23 -7.19
N ASN A 375 -21.60 9.91 -7.00
CA ASN A 375 -22.31 8.84 -7.68
C ASN A 375 -23.83 9.08 -7.51
N PRO A 376 -24.60 9.15 -8.61
CA PRO A 376 -26.05 9.30 -8.53
C PRO A 376 -26.76 8.16 -7.78
N ALA A 377 -26.28 6.91 -7.87
CA ALA A 377 -26.85 5.77 -7.13
C ALA A 377 -26.60 5.88 -5.61
N VAL A 378 -25.42 6.34 -5.20
CA VAL A 378 -25.12 6.65 -3.80
C VAL A 378 -26.01 7.79 -3.30
N SER A 379 -26.18 8.85 -4.09
CA SER A 379 -27.03 9.98 -3.73
C SER A 379 -28.49 9.55 -3.51
N VAL A 380 -29.02 8.70 -4.39
CA VAL A 380 -30.35 8.08 -4.23
C VAL A 380 -30.41 7.23 -2.95
N ALA A 381 -29.43 6.37 -2.71
CA ALA A 381 -29.39 5.50 -1.52
C ALA A 381 -29.39 6.31 -0.21
N VAL A 382 -28.54 7.35 -0.10
CA VAL A 382 -28.44 8.22 1.08
C VAL A 382 -29.70 9.07 1.28
N CYS A 383 -30.36 9.50 0.19
CA CYS A 383 -31.64 10.20 0.26
C CYS A 383 -32.78 9.27 0.72
N VAL A 384 -32.87 8.03 0.21
CA VAL A 384 -33.87 7.03 0.67
C VAL A 384 -33.64 6.66 2.13
N ARG A 385 -32.38 6.63 2.60
CA ARG A 385 -32.04 6.44 4.01
C ARG A 385 -32.31 7.66 4.89
N GLY A 386 -32.57 8.84 4.31
CA GLY A 386 -32.96 10.06 5.03
C GLY A 386 -31.81 10.90 5.59
N LYS A 387 -30.59 10.81 5.03
CA LYS A 387 -29.47 11.71 5.38
C LYS A 387 -29.08 12.71 4.28
N CYS A 388 -29.68 12.61 3.11
CA CYS A 388 -29.59 13.62 2.04
C CYS A 388 -30.99 14.22 1.84
N SER A 389 -31.09 15.54 1.71
CA SER A 389 -32.38 16.16 1.42
C SER A 389 -32.77 15.93 -0.04
N VAL A 390 -34.07 15.94 -0.35
CA VAL A 390 -34.54 15.84 -1.74
C VAL A 390 -34.04 17.01 -2.59
N GLN A 391 -33.78 18.18 -1.98
CA GLN A 391 -33.22 19.34 -2.68
C GLN A 391 -31.75 19.10 -3.05
N ASP A 392 -30.95 18.57 -2.13
CA ASP A 392 -29.56 18.19 -2.39
C ASP A 392 -29.51 17.09 -3.46
N LEU A 393 -30.33 16.04 -3.36
CA LEU A 393 -30.43 14.97 -4.37
C LEU A 393 -30.67 15.51 -5.79
N LEU A 394 -31.68 16.39 -5.93
CA LEU A 394 -32.06 16.97 -7.22
C LEU A 394 -30.99 17.93 -7.78
N ALA A 395 -30.15 18.51 -6.92
CA ALA A 395 -29.04 19.39 -7.33
C ALA A 395 -27.74 18.59 -7.61
N TYR A 396 -27.47 17.53 -6.85
CA TYR A 396 -26.27 16.70 -6.96
C TYR A 396 -26.24 15.92 -8.27
N ILE A 397 -27.33 15.21 -8.63
CA ILE A 397 -27.34 14.33 -9.81
C ILE A 397 -26.95 15.07 -11.10
N PRO A 398 -27.54 16.24 -11.47
CA PRO A 398 -27.12 16.98 -12.67
C PRO A 398 -25.65 17.41 -12.64
N VAL A 399 -25.12 17.78 -11.48
CA VAL A 399 -23.73 18.23 -11.33
C VAL A 399 -22.74 17.07 -11.42
N GLN A 400 -23.07 15.91 -10.83
CA GLN A 400 -22.30 14.67 -10.97
C GLN A 400 -22.25 14.21 -12.43
N LEU A 401 -23.39 14.20 -13.13
CA LEU A 401 -23.45 13.84 -14.55
C LEU A 401 -22.68 14.82 -15.44
N LEU A 402 -22.75 16.13 -15.14
CA LEU A 402 -21.98 17.17 -15.84
C LEU A 402 -20.47 17.02 -15.63
N ALA A 403 -20.03 16.70 -14.41
CA ALA A 403 -18.63 16.42 -14.09
C ALA A 403 -18.11 15.20 -14.85
N GLY A 404 -18.88 14.10 -14.86
CA GLY A 404 -18.56 12.90 -15.63
C GLY A 404 -18.47 13.18 -17.14
N ALA A 405 -19.44 13.89 -17.70
CA ALA A 405 -19.41 14.30 -19.10
C ALA A 405 -18.22 15.21 -19.43
N SER A 406 -17.85 16.14 -18.54
CA SER A 406 -16.70 17.04 -18.71
C SER A 406 -15.37 16.29 -18.73
N ALA A 407 -15.20 15.34 -17.81
CA ALA A 407 -14.04 14.44 -17.78
C ALA A 407 -14.00 13.55 -19.03
N GLY A 408 -15.12 12.96 -19.43
CA GLY A 408 -15.24 12.16 -20.67
C GLY A 408 -14.87 12.94 -21.93
N ALA A 409 -15.24 14.24 -22.01
CA ALA A 409 -14.84 15.10 -23.11
C ALA A 409 -13.32 15.34 -23.16
N ILE A 410 -12.64 15.47 -22.03
CA ILE A 410 -11.18 15.56 -21.97
C ILE A 410 -10.53 14.23 -22.35
N VAL A 411 -11.02 13.11 -21.81
CA VAL A 411 -10.54 11.75 -22.13
C VAL A 411 -10.62 11.48 -23.64
N SER A 412 -11.64 12.01 -24.33
CA SER A 412 -11.78 11.92 -25.79
C SER A 412 -10.56 12.45 -26.58
N LEU A 413 -9.81 13.40 -26.00
CA LEU A 413 -8.60 14.00 -26.62
C LEU A 413 -7.40 13.04 -26.61
N PHE A 414 -7.35 12.07 -25.69
CA PHE A 414 -6.22 11.14 -25.56
C PHE A 414 -6.35 9.94 -26.52
N HIS A 415 -7.56 9.61 -26.95
CA HIS A 415 -7.84 8.47 -27.85
C HIS A 415 -7.01 8.37 -29.14
N PRO A 416 -6.66 9.46 -29.85
CA PRO A 416 -5.83 9.35 -31.06
C PRO A 416 -4.45 8.73 -30.82
N HIS A 417 -4.00 8.69 -29.56
CA HIS A 417 -2.75 8.11 -29.08
C HIS A 417 -3.00 6.89 -28.15
N SER A 418 -4.19 6.26 -28.25
CA SER A 418 -4.62 5.14 -27.41
C SER A 418 -3.69 3.93 -27.54
N THR A 419 -2.93 3.67 -26.49
CA THR A 419 -2.21 2.39 -26.26
C THR A 419 -3.13 1.31 -25.68
N GLY A 420 -4.29 1.69 -25.14
CA GLY A 420 -5.33 0.77 -24.66
C GLY A 420 -6.09 0.07 -25.77
N LYS A 421 -7.15 -0.66 -25.39
CA LYS A 421 -7.99 -1.43 -26.32
C LYS A 421 -8.57 -0.49 -27.40
N ASN A 422 -8.20 -0.71 -28.67
CA ASN A 422 -8.69 0.00 -29.86
C ASN A 422 -10.19 -0.26 -30.15
N VAL A 423 -11.08 0.07 -29.21
CA VAL A 423 -12.53 -0.13 -29.33
C VAL A 423 -13.27 1.19 -29.14
N ALA A 424 -14.14 1.47 -30.11
CA ALA A 424 -15.03 2.64 -30.18
C ALA A 424 -16.10 2.73 -29.07
N HIS A 425 -16.03 1.85 -28.06
CA HIS A 425 -17.15 1.48 -27.21
C HIS A 425 -16.65 1.12 -25.80
N PHE A 426 -16.64 2.10 -24.89
CA PHE A 426 -16.32 1.82 -23.49
C PHE A 426 -17.49 1.26 -22.70
N LEU A 427 -18.73 1.68 -23.01
CA LEU A 427 -19.90 1.26 -22.27
C LEU A 427 -20.67 0.15 -23.00
N GLN A 428 -20.15 -1.07 -22.88
CA GLN A 428 -20.73 -2.28 -23.45
C GLN A 428 -20.29 -3.51 -22.63
N PRO A 429 -21.05 -4.63 -22.66
CA PRO A 429 -20.63 -5.86 -22.03
C PRO A 429 -19.27 -6.36 -22.53
N GLY A 430 -18.57 -7.13 -21.68
CA GLY A 430 -17.37 -7.86 -22.08
C GLY A 430 -17.64 -8.82 -23.25
N SER A 431 -16.59 -9.22 -23.97
CA SER A 431 -16.67 -9.94 -25.25
C SER A 431 -17.59 -11.16 -25.27
N ASP A 432 -17.62 -11.89 -24.16
CA ASP A 432 -18.31 -13.18 -24.01
C ASP A 432 -19.55 -13.07 -23.10
N HIS A 433 -19.95 -11.84 -22.75
CA HIS A 433 -21.01 -11.56 -21.78
C HIS A 433 -22.22 -10.85 -22.42
N THR A 434 -23.41 -11.24 -22.01
CA THR A 434 -24.64 -10.54 -22.39
C THR A 434 -24.83 -9.28 -21.55
N LEU A 435 -25.64 -8.34 -22.07
CA LEU A 435 -26.02 -7.14 -21.33
C LEU A 435 -26.73 -7.44 -20.00
N ALA A 436 -27.45 -8.55 -19.90
CA ALA A 436 -28.07 -8.96 -18.65
C ALA A 436 -27.02 -9.40 -17.62
N GLN A 437 -25.97 -10.12 -18.04
CA GLN A 437 -24.88 -10.55 -17.16
C GLN A 437 -24.04 -9.36 -16.68
N ALA A 438 -23.66 -8.45 -17.60
CA ALA A 438 -23.03 -7.18 -17.26
C ALA A 438 -23.88 -6.36 -16.27
N GLY A 439 -25.17 -6.20 -16.56
CA GLY A 439 -26.10 -5.47 -15.69
C GLY A 439 -26.27 -6.09 -14.30
N VAL A 440 -26.24 -7.41 -14.17
CA VAL A 440 -26.28 -8.09 -12.86
C VAL A 440 -24.99 -7.86 -12.07
N ALA A 441 -23.82 -7.89 -12.73
CA ALA A 441 -22.55 -7.55 -12.07
C ALA A 441 -22.53 -6.10 -11.57
N GLU A 442 -22.94 -5.14 -12.43
CA GLU A 442 -23.07 -3.72 -12.07
C GLU A 442 -24.06 -3.50 -10.92
N LEU A 443 -25.22 -4.18 -10.95
CA LEU A 443 -26.21 -4.09 -9.87
C LEU A 443 -25.63 -4.58 -8.53
N ILE A 444 -24.92 -5.72 -8.52
CA ILE A 444 -24.36 -6.31 -7.30
C ILE A 444 -23.25 -5.43 -6.73
N PHE A 445 -22.29 -4.98 -7.54
CA PHE A 445 -21.18 -4.18 -7.02
C PHE A 445 -21.56 -2.72 -6.75
N THR A 446 -22.51 -2.13 -7.49
CA THR A 446 -23.10 -0.84 -7.09
C THR A 446 -23.91 -0.96 -5.80
N PHE A 447 -24.60 -2.09 -5.59
CA PHE A 447 -25.23 -2.41 -4.31
C PHE A 447 -24.19 -2.46 -3.18
N VAL A 448 -23.05 -3.15 -3.36
CA VAL A 448 -21.98 -3.21 -2.34
C VAL A 448 -21.46 -1.82 -2.02
N LEU A 449 -21.12 -1.03 -3.05
CA LEU A 449 -20.68 0.36 -2.89
C LEU A 449 -21.68 1.20 -2.10
N CYS A 450 -22.95 1.21 -2.52
CA CYS A 450 -24.00 1.99 -1.85
C CYS A 450 -24.29 1.48 -0.44
N TYR A 451 -24.28 0.17 -0.21
CA TYR A 451 -24.50 -0.42 1.10
C TYR A 451 -23.38 -0.03 2.06
N VAL A 452 -22.12 -0.13 1.63
CA VAL A 452 -20.95 0.28 2.42
C VAL A 452 -20.98 1.77 2.73
N VAL A 453 -21.38 2.64 1.80
CA VAL A 453 -21.59 4.07 2.09
C VAL A 453 -22.63 4.24 3.21
N LEU A 454 -23.80 3.59 3.10
CA LEU A 454 -24.84 3.70 4.12
C LEU A 454 -24.38 3.22 5.49
N THR A 455 -23.67 2.09 5.56
CA THR A 455 -23.24 1.47 6.82
C THR A 455 -22.00 2.09 7.45
N THR A 456 -21.18 2.85 6.70
CA THR A 456 -19.92 3.43 7.22
C THR A 456 -19.93 4.95 7.32
N ALA A 457 -20.50 5.65 6.34
CA ALA A 457 -20.52 7.11 6.30
C ALA A 457 -21.77 7.71 6.98
N THR A 458 -22.87 6.96 7.09
CA THR A 458 -24.16 7.54 7.53
C THR A 458 -24.63 7.11 8.92
N ILE A 459 -24.14 5.99 9.48
CA ILE A 459 -24.57 5.49 10.80
C ILE A 459 -24.22 6.44 11.96
N GLU A 460 -24.92 6.34 13.08
CA GLU A 460 -24.55 7.03 14.32
C GLU A 460 -23.21 6.49 14.87
N LYS A 461 -22.35 7.40 15.34
CA LYS A 461 -21.02 7.04 15.82
C LYS A 461 -21.05 6.51 17.26
N PRO A 462 -20.39 5.38 17.56
CA PRO A 462 -20.14 4.93 18.93
C PRO A 462 -19.49 6.01 19.80
N GLU A 463 -19.70 5.99 21.11
CA GLU A 463 -19.10 6.99 22.01
C GLU A 463 -17.57 6.97 22.03
N SER A 464 -16.95 5.82 21.75
CA SER A 464 -15.50 5.63 21.56
C SER A 464 -14.98 6.11 20.19
N GLN A 465 -15.87 6.50 19.28
CA GLN A 465 -15.59 7.09 17.97
C GLN A 465 -16.13 8.54 17.88
N LYS A 466 -16.17 9.26 19.02
CA LYS A 466 -16.61 10.66 19.12
C LYS A 466 -15.66 11.69 18.48
N THR A 467 -14.67 11.24 17.72
CA THR A 467 -13.94 12.08 16.78
C THR A 467 -14.92 12.61 15.72
N LYS A 468 -14.88 13.92 15.42
CA LYS A 468 -15.74 14.57 14.42
C LYS A 468 -15.54 13.97 13.04
N GLN A 469 -14.32 13.52 12.78
CA GLN A 469 -13.92 12.82 11.57
C GLN A 469 -13.99 11.30 11.83
N ASN A 470 -14.71 10.57 10.98
CA ASN A 470 -14.80 9.10 11.07
C ASN A 470 -13.85 8.51 10.02
N PHE A 471 -12.73 7.91 10.42
CA PHE A 471 -11.56 7.94 9.54
C PHE A 471 -11.44 6.80 8.51
N TYR A 472 -12.18 5.70 8.64
CA TYR A 472 -11.99 4.52 7.76
C TYR A 472 -12.96 4.46 6.56
N PHE A 473 -14.02 5.27 6.52
CA PHE A 473 -15.05 5.12 5.46
C PHE A 473 -14.53 5.48 4.06
N GLY A 474 -13.61 6.44 3.93
CA GLY A 474 -12.98 6.76 2.64
C GLY A 474 -12.26 5.55 2.03
N LEU A 475 -11.42 4.89 2.83
CA LEU A 475 -10.74 3.63 2.47
C LEU A 475 -11.75 2.51 2.17
N ALA A 476 -12.79 2.34 2.99
CA ALA A 476 -13.81 1.32 2.77
C ALA A 476 -14.60 1.53 1.45
N ILE A 477 -15.02 2.76 1.16
CA ILE A 477 -15.74 3.10 -0.08
C ILE A 477 -14.81 2.94 -1.29
N GLY A 478 -13.56 3.40 -1.21
CA GLY A 478 -12.55 3.20 -2.25
C GLY A 478 -12.32 1.72 -2.55
N SER A 479 -12.14 0.88 -1.52
CA SER A 479 -11.97 -0.57 -1.67
C SER A 479 -13.17 -1.28 -2.29
N CYS A 480 -14.38 -0.72 -2.26
CA CYS A 480 -15.51 -1.27 -3.03
C CYS A 480 -15.24 -1.20 -4.55
N VAL A 481 -14.56 -0.16 -5.03
CA VAL A 481 -14.17 -0.01 -6.44
C VAL A 481 -13.05 -0.97 -6.82
N THR A 482 -12.09 -1.24 -5.92
CA THR A 482 -11.08 -2.30 -6.16
C THR A 482 -11.74 -3.67 -6.26
N ALA A 483 -12.59 -4.03 -5.29
CA ALA A 483 -13.27 -5.32 -5.25
C ALA A 483 -14.20 -5.52 -6.47
N GLY A 484 -15.06 -4.54 -6.75
CA GLY A 484 -15.99 -4.62 -7.87
C GLY A 484 -15.33 -4.47 -9.23
N GLY A 485 -14.43 -3.50 -9.41
CA GLY A 485 -13.78 -3.22 -10.68
C GLY A 485 -12.89 -4.36 -11.19
N VAL A 486 -12.17 -5.05 -10.30
CA VAL A 486 -11.39 -6.25 -10.69
C VAL A 486 -12.34 -7.44 -10.94
N ALA A 487 -13.31 -7.68 -10.05
CA ALA A 487 -14.24 -8.81 -10.18
C ALA A 487 -15.15 -8.75 -11.41
N SER A 488 -15.61 -7.55 -11.79
CA SER A 488 -16.57 -7.34 -12.88
C SER A 488 -15.98 -6.73 -14.14
N GLY A 489 -14.71 -6.31 -14.14
CA GLY A 489 -14.07 -5.65 -15.29
C GLY A 489 -14.04 -6.49 -16.58
N ALA A 490 -14.06 -7.82 -16.48
CA ALA A 490 -14.20 -8.72 -17.63
C ALA A 490 -15.66 -8.95 -18.09
N ILE A 491 -16.65 -8.62 -17.24
CA ILE A 491 -18.08 -8.87 -17.42
C ILE A 491 -18.79 -7.62 -17.97
N SER A 492 -18.63 -6.49 -17.28
CA SER A 492 -19.31 -5.22 -17.57
C SER A 492 -18.35 -4.10 -17.98
N GLY A 493 -17.19 -4.03 -17.32
CA GLY A 493 -16.30 -2.86 -17.33
C GLY A 493 -16.03 -2.35 -15.92
N GLY A 494 -16.96 -2.57 -14.99
CA GLY A 494 -16.83 -2.24 -13.57
C GLY A 494 -17.05 -0.76 -13.28
N GLU A 495 -18.07 -0.17 -13.90
CA GLU A 495 -18.36 1.26 -13.84
C GLU A 495 -18.89 1.70 -12.46
N LEU A 496 -19.84 0.93 -11.91
CA LEU A 496 -20.45 1.06 -10.58
C LEU A 496 -21.11 2.42 -10.27
N ASN A 497 -21.28 3.27 -11.27
CA ASN A 497 -21.52 4.70 -11.11
C ASN A 497 -22.07 5.35 -12.39
N PRO A 498 -23.33 5.85 -12.37
CA PRO A 498 -23.93 6.53 -13.52
C PRO A 498 -23.13 7.72 -14.06
N ALA A 499 -22.31 8.39 -13.25
CA ALA A 499 -21.43 9.46 -13.71
C ALA A 499 -20.18 8.95 -14.44
N VAL A 500 -19.64 7.78 -14.06
CA VAL A 500 -18.56 7.08 -14.80
C VAL A 500 -19.12 6.57 -16.12
N SER A 501 -20.25 5.85 -16.08
CA SER A 501 -20.99 5.42 -17.27
C SER A 501 -21.28 6.59 -18.23
N THR A 502 -21.67 7.76 -17.71
CA THR A 502 -21.86 8.98 -18.51
C THR A 502 -20.58 9.50 -19.15
N GLY A 503 -19.47 9.58 -18.41
CA GLY A 503 -18.19 10.04 -18.95
C GLY A 503 -17.64 9.13 -20.05
N LEU A 504 -17.69 7.81 -19.84
CA LEU A 504 -17.27 6.81 -20.83
C LEU A 504 -18.14 6.86 -22.09
N ALA A 505 -19.46 7.05 -21.93
CA ALA A 505 -20.39 7.25 -23.04
C ALA A 505 -20.11 8.55 -23.82
N VAL A 506 -19.75 9.65 -23.14
CA VAL A 506 -19.38 10.92 -23.79
C VAL A 506 -18.05 10.81 -24.53
N ALA A 507 -17.02 10.19 -23.93
CA ALA A 507 -15.73 9.94 -24.58
C ALA A 507 -15.92 9.14 -25.88
N SER A 508 -16.66 8.03 -25.80
CA SER A 508 -17.01 7.18 -26.97
C SER A 508 -17.91 7.91 -27.99
N SER A 509 -18.69 8.91 -27.59
CA SER A 509 -19.55 9.66 -28.53
C SER A 509 -18.80 10.76 -29.29
N ILE A 510 -17.73 11.31 -28.71
CA ILE A 510 -16.87 12.32 -29.34
C ILE A 510 -15.83 11.64 -30.25
N PHE A 511 -15.23 10.53 -29.79
CA PHE A 511 -14.22 9.79 -30.55
C PHE A 511 -14.83 8.55 -31.23
N SER A 512 -14.90 8.59 -32.57
CA SER A 512 -15.29 7.45 -33.40
C SER A 512 -14.13 7.06 -34.33
N PRO A 513 -13.53 5.87 -34.19
CA PRO A 513 -12.48 5.40 -35.09
C PRO A 513 -12.92 5.36 -36.56
N SER A 514 -11.96 5.57 -37.45
CA SER A 514 -12.13 5.48 -38.91
C SER A 514 -12.68 4.10 -39.32
N GLY A 515 -13.91 4.06 -39.84
CA GLY A 515 -14.56 2.83 -40.32
C GLY A 515 -15.60 2.24 -39.36
N THR A 516 -15.67 2.70 -38.10
CA THR A 516 -16.77 2.34 -37.17
C THR A 516 -17.88 3.37 -37.20
N THR A 517 -19.11 2.93 -37.49
CA THR A 517 -20.33 3.75 -37.30
C THR A 517 -20.89 3.54 -35.90
N ILE A 518 -20.52 4.39 -34.95
CA ILE A 518 -21.19 4.45 -33.64
C ILE A 518 -22.60 5.00 -33.85
N ALA A 519 -23.62 4.15 -33.69
CA ALA A 519 -24.99 4.64 -33.66
C ALA A 519 -25.22 5.38 -32.32
N LEU A 520 -25.51 6.68 -32.37
CA LEU A 520 -25.77 7.47 -31.15
C LEU A 520 -26.82 6.82 -30.23
N GLY A 521 -27.82 6.14 -30.82
CA GLY A 521 -28.84 5.38 -30.10
C GLY A 521 -28.35 4.12 -29.38
N SER A 522 -27.25 3.48 -29.80
CA SER A 522 -26.69 2.33 -29.06
C SER A 522 -25.90 2.79 -27.82
N THR A 523 -25.10 3.86 -27.93
CA THR A 523 -24.35 4.42 -26.80
C THR A 523 -25.28 4.97 -25.72
N VAL A 524 -26.26 5.79 -26.10
CA VAL A 524 -27.30 6.28 -25.17
C VAL A 524 -28.16 5.12 -24.64
N GLY A 525 -28.44 4.12 -25.47
CA GLY A 525 -29.17 2.92 -25.06
C GLY A 525 -28.44 2.09 -24.00
N ASN A 526 -27.11 1.99 -24.07
CA ASN A 526 -26.32 1.30 -23.05
C ASN A 526 -26.21 2.14 -21.77
N LEU A 527 -25.99 3.46 -21.88
CA LEU A 527 -25.99 4.38 -20.74
C LEU A 527 -27.25 4.25 -19.89
N LEU A 528 -28.44 4.32 -20.52
CA LEU A 528 -29.71 4.20 -19.80
C LEU A 528 -29.92 2.84 -19.14
N ARG A 529 -29.26 1.77 -19.63
CA ARG A 529 -29.40 0.41 -19.09
C ARG A 529 -28.42 0.15 -17.96
N PHE A 530 -27.12 0.45 -18.15
CA PHE A 530 -26.12 0.38 -17.08
C PHE A 530 -26.58 1.23 -15.89
N SER A 531 -26.95 2.49 -16.12
CA SER A 531 -27.48 3.35 -15.05
C SER A 531 -28.83 2.92 -14.48
N GLY A 532 -29.62 2.14 -15.21
CA GLY A 532 -30.78 1.44 -14.63
C GLY A 532 -30.37 0.39 -13.58
N TYR A 533 -29.34 -0.41 -13.87
CA TYR A 533 -28.82 -1.43 -12.95
C TYR A 533 -28.06 -0.80 -11.77
N GLU A 534 -27.21 0.21 -12.01
CA GLU A 534 -26.49 0.96 -10.98
C GLU A 534 -27.47 1.59 -9.96
N LEU A 535 -28.49 2.31 -10.44
CA LEU A 535 -29.54 2.92 -9.60
C LEU A 535 -30.37 1.86 -8.85
N ALA A 536 -30.66 0.71 -9.47
CA ALA A 536 -31.35 -0.40 -8.81
C ALA A 536 -30.50 -1.01 -7.67
N GLY A 537 -29.18 -1.11 -7.85
CA GLY A 537 -28.24 -1.51 -6.80
C GLY A 537 -28.28 -0.55 -5.60
N GLY A 538 -28.28 0.76 -5.85
CA GLY A 538 -28.40 1.79 -4.80
C GLY A 538 -29.73 1.74 -4.04
N LEU A 539 -30.86 1.52 -4.75
CA LEU A 539 -32.17 1.32 -4.11
C LEU A 539 -32.21 0.03 -3.28
N MET A 540 -31.65 -1.07 -3.78
CA MET A 540 -31.55 -2.33 -3.06
C MET A 540 -30.70 -2.18 -1.78
N ALA A 541 -29.61 -1.43 -1.83
CA ALA A 541 -28.76 -1.13 -0.67
C ALA A 541 -29.54 -0.42 0.44
N ALA A 542 -30.34 0.60 0.08
CA ALA A 542 -31.18 1.32 1.03
C ALA A 542 -32.27 0.45 1.66
N LEU A 543 -32.84 -0.50 0.90
CA LEU A 543 -33.83 -1.46 1.44
C LEU A 543 -33.19 -2.48 2.39
N VAL A 544 -32.04 -3.05 2.02
CA VAL A 544 -31.30 -4.02 2.85
C VAL A 544 -30.79 -3.36 4.14
N PHE A 545 -30.33 -2.10 4.08
CA PHE A 545 -29.94 -1.33 5.26
C PHE A 545 -31.08 -1.25 6.30
N GLN A 546 -32.34 -1.12 5.90
CA GLN A 546 -33.47 -1.08 6.83
C GLN A 546 -33.69 -2.41 7.59
N VAL A 547 -33.19 -3.53 7.06
CA VAL A 547 -33.28 -4.87 7.65
C VAL A 547 -32.06 -5.17 8.52
N THR A 548 -30.86 -4.79 8.09
CA THR A 548 -29.61 -5.05 8.83
C THR A 548 -29.36 -4.04 9.94
N HIS A 549 -29.78 -2.78 9.77
CA HIS A 549 -29.55 -1.68 10.73
C HIS A 549 -30.86 -1.10 11.32
N PRO A 550 -31.74 -1.91 11.95
CA PRO A 550 -33.00 -1.41 12.51
C PRO A 550 -32.79 -0.39 13.64
N LYS A 551 -31.69 -0.50 14.40
CA LYS A 551 -31.33 0.43 15.51
C LYS A 551 -31.16 1.86 15.01
N GLU A 552 -30.51 2.04 13.86
CA GLU A 552 -30.30 3.32 13.16
C GLU A 552 -31.60 4.00 12.71
N LEU A 553 -32.73 3.28 12.81
CA LEU A 553 -34.07 3.73 12.44
C LEU A 553 -35.00 3.78 13.67
N GLY A 554 -34.44 3.77 14.88
CA GLY A 554 -35.19 3.78 16.14
C GLY A 554 -35.97 2.48 16.43
N LYS A 555 -35.71 1.40 15.69
CA LYS A 555 -36.37 0.09 15.90
C LYS A 555 -35.50 -0.80 16.79
N ALA A 556 -36.14 -1.72 17.51
CA ALA A 556 -35.40 -2.71 18.31
C ALA A 556 -34.48 -3.58 17.42
N GLY A 557 -33.28 -3.88 17.92
CA GLY A 557 -32.37 -4.83 17.27
C GLY A 557 -32.98 -6.24 17.25
N MET A 558 -32.95 -6.89 16.09
CA MET A 558 -33.52 -8.23 15.90
C MET A 558 -32.43 -9.24 15.56
N TRP A 559 -32.54 -10.46 16.08
CA TRP A 559 -31.63 -11.57 15.78
C TRP A 559 -31.52 -11.87 14.27
N ILE A 560 -32.61 -11.68 13.53
CA ILE A 560 -32.63 -11.86 12.08
C ILE A 560 -31.69 -10.89 11.35
N SER A 561 -31.46 -9.68 11.88
CA SER A 561 -30.53 -8.71 11.30
C SER A 561 -29.09 -9.22 11.33
N CYS A 562 -28.69 -9.94 12.40
CA CYS A 562 -27.37 -10.57 12.49
C CYS A 562 -27.22 -11.69 11.44
N PHE A 563 -28.23 -12.56 11.30
CA PHE A 563 -28.20 -13.64 10.32
C PHE A 563 -28.22 -13.14 8.87
N VAL A 564 -29.01 -12.11 8.57
CA VAL A 564 -29.02 -11.45 7.25
C VAL A 564 -27.67 -10.78 6.97
N ALA A 565 -27.04 -10.16 7.96
CA ALA A 565 -25.72 -9.54 7.81
C ALA A 565 -24.61 -10.57 7.54
N GLU A 566 -24.60 -11.70 8.26
CA GLU A 566 -23.68 -12.81 8.00
C GLU A 566 -23.90 -13.46 6.62
N PHE A 567 -25.15 -13.74 6.24
CA PHE A 567 -25.50 -14.22 4.91
C PHE A 567 -25.01 -13.26 3.82
N LEU A 568 -25.27 -11.96 3.98
CA LEU A 568 -24.95 -10.94 2.99
C LEU A 568 -23.44 -10.75 2.84
N GLY A 569 -22.70 -10.65 3.95
CA GLY A 569 -21.26 -10.49 3.93
C GLY A 569 -20.55 -11.69 3.32
N THR A 570 -20.98 -12.90 3.64
CA THR A 570 -20.43 -14.11 3.00
C THR A 570 -20.87 -14.22 1.54
N PHE A 571 -22.10 -13.86 1.18
CA PHE A 571 -22.54 -13.83 -0.22
C PHE A 571 -21.64 -12.90 -1.07
N VAL A 572 -21.44 -11.66 -0.65
CA VAL A 572 -20.60 -10.69 -1.36
C VAL A 572 -19.14 -11.15 -1.44
N LEU A 573 -18.59 -11.69 -0.35
CA LEU A 573 -17.24 -12.25 -0.33
C LEU A 573 -17.08 -13.39 -1.34
N VAL A 574 -17.93 -14.42 -1.26
CA VAL A 574 -17.84 -15.61 -2.13
C VAL A 574 -18.12 -15.23 -3.59
N PHE A 575 -19.06 -14.33 -3.85
CA PHE A 575 -19.35 -13.85 -5.20
C PHE A 575 -18.12 -13.15 -5.79
N THR A 576 -17.45 -12.30 -5.01
CA THR A 576 -16.18 -11.67 -5.40
C THR A 576 -15.10 -12.73 -5.66
N VAL A 577 -14.92 -13.72 -4.77
CA VAL A 577 -13.94 -14.80 -4.97
C VAL A 577 -14.16 -15.53 -6.29
N VAL A 578 -15.39 -16.01 -6.54
CA VAL A 578 -15.69 -16.77 -7.77
C VAL A 578 -15.45 -15.91 -9.02
N CYS A 579 -15.90 -14.65 -9.02
CA CYS A 579 -15.66 -13.74 -10.16
C CYS A 579 -14.15 -13.48 -10.40
N ASN A 580 -13.33 -13.31 -9.36
CA ASN A 580 -11.89 -13.09 -9.51
C ASN A 580 -11.17 -14.36 -9.99
N VAL A 581 -11.51 -15.53 -9.45
CA VAL A 581 -10.97 -16.83 -9.90
C VAL A 581 -11.30 -17.09 -11.38
N LEU A 582 -12.46 -16.63 -11.85
CA LEU A 582 -12.88 -16.75 -13.25
C LEU A 582 -12.31 -15.65 -14.16
N ALA A 583 -11.97 -14.48 -13.61
CA ALA A 583 -11.31 -13.40 -14.34
C ALA A 583 -9.81 -13.69 -14.59
N GLY A 584 -9.15 -14.40 -13.66
CA GLY A 584 -7.76 -14.85 -13.84
C GLY A 584 -6.70 -13.75 -13.76
N ASP A 585 -6.98 -12.65 -13.05
CA ASP A 585 -5.98 -11.59 -12.81
C ASP A 585 -5.12 -11.93 -11.58
N ASP A 586 -4.01 -12.62 -11.81
CA ASP A 586 -3.05 -13.00 -10.76
C ASP A 586 -2.37 -11.78 -10.08
N ASN A 587 -2.42 -10.58 -10.67
CA ASN A 587 -1.84 -9.37 -10.07
C ASN A 587 -2.75 -8.77 -9.01
N TRP A 588 -4.08 -8.77 -9.21
CA TRP A 588 -5.01 -8.06 -8.34
C TRP A 588 -6.05 -8.92 -7.62
N SER A 589 -6.27 -10.18 -8.02
CA SER A 589 -7.35 -11.03 -7.47
C SER A 589 -7.33 -11.16 -5.94
N PRO A 590 -6.20 -11.49 -5.27
CA PRO A 590 -6.17 -11.53 -3.80
C PRO A 590 -6.44 -10.18 -3.14
N THR A 591 -5.96 -9.07 -3.74
CA THR A 591 -6.20 -7.71 -3.22
C THR A 591 -7.67 -7.29 -3.35
N SER A 592 -8.32 -7.68 -4.45
CA SER A 592 -9.75 -7.50 -4.71
C SER A 592 -10.62 -8.28 -3.72
N ILE A 593 -10.30 -9.56 -3.48
CA ILE A 593 -10.99 -10.40 -2.48
C ILE A 593 -10.78 -9.84 -1.05
N ALA A 594 -9.56 -9.41 -0.72
CA ALA A 594 -9.25 -8.77 0.55
C ALA A 594 -10.06 -7.47 0.76
N CYS A 595 -10.17 -6.65 -0.29
CA CYS A 595 -11.03 -5.47 -0.28
C CYS A 595 -12.49 -5.83 -0.02
N SER A 596 -13.04 -6.86 -0.69
CA SER A 596 -14.41 -7.33 -0.43
C SER A 596 -14.61 -7.80 1.01
N LEU A 597 -13.64 -8.52 1.59
CA LEU A 597 -13.73 -8.95 2.99
C LEU A 597 -13.73 -7.73 3.92
N MET A 598 -12.81 -6.78 3.71
CA MET A 598 -12.69 -5.57 4.53
C MET A 598 -13.99 -4.78 4.58
N VAL A 599 -14.56 -4.48 3.41
CA VAL A 599 -15.74 -3.60 3.32
C VAL A 599 -16.97 -4.25 3.91
N MET A 600 -17.13 -5.58 3.76
CA MET A 600 -18.25 -6.30 4.37
C MET A 600 -18.08 -6.46 5.89
N ILE A 601 -16.85 -6.62 6.42
CA ILE A 601 -16.60 -6.57 7.86
C ILE A 601 -16.96 -5.18 8.41
N TYR A 602 -16.54 -4.08 7.77
CA TYR A 602 -16.94 -2.74 8.21
C TYR A 602 -18.47 -2.52 8.10
N ALA A 603 -19.12 -3.08 7.09
CA ALA A 603 -20.57 -2.91 6.86
C ALA A 603 -21.48 -3.80 7.74
N THR A 604 -20.93 -4.86 8.36
CA THR A 604 -21.71 -5.84 9.15
C THR A 604 -21.22 -6.02 10.58
N GLY A 605 -20.00 -5.58 10.90
CA GLY A 605 -19.37 -5.72 12.22
C GLY A 605 -20.22 -5.16 13.37
N GLY A 606 -20.80 -3.96 13.19
CA GLY A 606 -21.71 -3.36 14.17
C GLY A 606 -23.07 -4.07 14.36
N VAL A 607 -23.41 -5.01 13.46
CA VAL A 607 -24.67 -5.76 13.46
C VAL A 607 -24.49 -7.18 13.99
N SER A 608 -23.53 -7.93 13.44
CA SER A 608 -23.30 -9.35 13.75
C SER A 608 -21.95 -9.65 14.40
N GLY A 609 -21.01 -8.71 14.37
CA GLY A 609 -19.58 -8.98 14.60
C GLY A 609 -18.79 -9.28 13.32
N GLY A 610 -19.48 -9.41 12.17
CA GLY A 610 -18.85 -9.54 10.86
C GLY A 610 -17.92 -10.76 10.74
N HIS A 611 -18.38 -11.94 11.18
CA HIS A 611 -17.54 -13.14 11.16
C HIS A 611 -17.29 -13.63 9.73
N LEU A 612 -18.35 -13.69 8.92
CA LEU A 612 -18.41 -14.01 7.48
C LEU A 612 -17.77 -15.35 7.06
N ASN A 613 -17.37 -16.16 8.03
CA ASN A 613 -16.54 -17.35 7.88
C ASN A 613 -16.85 -18.33 9.04
N PRO A 614 -17.23 -19.60 8.73
CA PRO A 614 -17.50 -20.60 9.78
C PRO A 614 -16.29 -20.93 10.65
N ALA A 615 -15.07 -20.92 10.10
CA ALA A 615 -13.83 -21.17 10.85
C ALA A 615 -13.50 -20.01 11.80
N VAL A 616 -13.71 -18.76 11.38
CA VAL A 616 -13.62 -17.59 12.28
C VAL A 616 -14.67 -17.70 13.40
N THR A 617 -15.92 -18.01 13.06
CA THR A 617 -16.99 -18.21 14.06
C THR A 617 -16.63 -19.30 15.07
N PHE A 618 -16.00 -20.38 14.62
CA PHE A 618 -15.49 -21.44 15.48
C PHE A 618 -14.36 -20.98 16.40
N ALA A 619 -13.36 -20.25 15.88
CA ALA A 619 -12.27 -19.69 16.70
C ALA A 619 -12.80 -18.73 17.79
N VAL A 620 -13.73 -17.83 17.42
CA VAL A 620 -14.38 -16.90 18.36
C VAL A 620 -15.15 -17.66 19.44
N THR A 621 -15.98 -18.64 19.07
CA THR A 621 -16.71 -19.49 20.03
C THR A 621 -15.77 -20.30 20.92
N LEU A 622 -14.66 -20.85 20.39
CA LEU A 622 -13.65 -21.56 21.19
C LEU A 622 -13.01 -20.66 22.26
N VAL A 623 -12.66 -19.42 21.92
CA VAL A 623 -12.01 -18.47 22.84
C VAL A 623 -13.00 -17.94 23.87
N THR A 624 -14.16 -17.43 23.42
CA THR A 624 -15.20 -16.79 24.26
C THR A 624 -16.06 -17.78 25.05
N ASN A 625 -16.11 -19.05 24.61
CA ASN A 625 -16.99 -20.10 25.11
C ASN A 625 -18.50 -19.82 24.91
N ASP A 626 -18.89 -18.92 23.98
CA ASP A 626 -20.29 -18.70 23.58
C ASP A 626 -20.75 -19.77 22.56
N TRP A 627 -21.30 -20.87 23.09
CA TRP A 627 -21.95 -21.96 22.33
C TRP A 627 -23.47 -21.76 22.19
N SER A 628 -23.96 -20.52 22.25
CA SER A 628 -25.40 -20.24 22.05
C SER A 628 -25.85 -20.51 20.60
N GLY A 629 -27.17 -20.42 20.36
CA GLY A 629 -27.76 -20.57 19.03
C GLY A 629 -27.20 -19.61 17.95
N LYS A 630 -26.44 -18.57 18.34
CA LYS A 630 -25.64 -17.75 17.42
C LYS A 630 -24.70 -18.58 16.56
N PHE A 631 -23.96 -19.51 17.18
CA PHE A 631 -22.93 -20.29 16.52
C PHE A 631 -23.51 -21.04 15.31
N LEU A 632 -24.58 -21.80 15.53
CA LEU A 632 -25.29 -22.53 14.46
C LEU A 632 -25.98 -21.58 13.47
N GLY A 633 -26.61 -20.50 13.94
CA GLY A 633 -27.26 -19.52 13.07
C GLY A 633 -26.29 -18.81 12.12
N TYR A 634 -25.08 -18.49 12.58
CA TYR A 634 -24.04 -17.85 11.78
C TYR A 634 -23.48 -18.83 10.75
N TRP A 635 -23.13 -20.06 11.17
CA TRP A 635 -22.70 -21.13 10.26
C TRP A 635 -23.72 -21.37 9.14
N LEU A 636 -25.00 -21.52 9.48
CA LEU A 636 -26.07 -21.71 8.48
C LEU A 636 -26.18 -20.50 7.54
N SER A 637 -26.12 -19.27 8.06
CA SER A 637 -26.21 -18.05 7.26
C SER A 637 -25.03 -17.90 6.29
N GLN A 638 -23.81 -18.15 6.77
CA GLN A 638 -22.56 -18.08 6.00
C GLN A 638 -22.55 -19.14 4.89
N ILE A 639 -22.86 -20.40 5.20
CA ILE A 639 -22.93 -21.48 4.21
C ILE A 639 -24.00 -21.20 3.15
N VAL A 640 -25.22 -20.79 3.54
CA VAL A 640 -26.28 -20.46 2.57
C VAL A 640 -25.90 -19.23 1.73
N GLY A 641 -25.16 -18.27 2.29
CA GLY A 641 -24.58 -17.14 1.55
C GLY A 641 -23.57 -17.58 0.49
N GLY A 642 -22.63 -18.46 0.85
CA GLY A 642 -21.65 -19.02 -0.09
C GLY A 642 -22.27 -19.85 -1.21
N ILE A 643 -23.28 -20.68 -0.89
CA ILE A 643 -24.05 -21.45 -1.89
C ILE A 643 -24.75 -20.51 -2.88
N ALA A 644 -25.47 -19.50 -2.38
CA ALA A 644 -26.18 -18.55 -3.22
C ALA A 644 -25.24 -17.74 -4.12
N ALA A 645 -24.05 -17.38 -3.61
CA ALA A 645 -23.03 -16.68 -4.35
C ALA A 645 -22.39 -17.52 -5.46
N GLY A 646 -22.09 -18.79 -5.20
CA GLY A 646 -21.56 -19.72 -6.22
C GLY A 646 -22.50 -19.86 -7.41
N PHE A 647 -23.81 -20.02 -7.16
CA PHE A 647 -24.82 -20.03 -8.23
C PHE A 647 -24.97 -18.68 -8.95
N ALA A 648 -24.92 -17.56 -8.21
CA ALA A 648 -25.01 -16.24 -8.81
C ALA A 648 -23.83 -15.97 -9.75
N ALA A 649 -22.59 -16.19 -9.31
CA ALA A 649 -21.39 -15.95 -10.11
C ALA A 649 -21.30 -16.87 -11.33
N CYS A 650 -21.53 -18.18 -11.19
CA CYS A 650 -21.54 -19.08 -12.35
C CYS A 650 -22.75 -18.94 -13.28
N SER A 651 -23.74 -18.08 -12.97
CA SER A 651 -24.73 -17.65 -13.97
C SER A 651 -24.20 -16.53 -14.89
N LEU A 652 -23.12 -15.85 -14.48
CA LEU A 652 -22.50 -14.77 -15.25
C LEU A 652 -21.42 -15.27 -16.21
N HIS A 653 -20.72 -16.35 -15.87
CA HIS A 653 -19.62 -16.90 -16.66
C HIS A 653 -19.99 -18.19 -17.40
N THR A 654 -19.26 -18.49 -18.48
CA THR A 654 -19.34 -19.76 -19.22
C THR A 654 -18.40 -20.85 -18.68
N THR A 655 -17.44 -20.47 -17.84
CA THR A 655 -16.48 -21.32 -17.14
C THR A 655 -16.86 -21.51 -15.67
N VAL A 656 -16.31 -22.54 -15.04
CA VAL A 656 -16.55 -22.90 -13.64
C VAL A 656 -15.29 -22.75 -12.80
N ALA A 657 -15.44 -22.26 -11.56
CA ALA A 657 -14.34 -22.18 -10.62
C ALA A 657 -14.26 -23.48 -9.81
N ASN A 658 -13.05 -24.02 -9.63
CA ASN A 658 -12.83 -25.28 -8.91
C ASN A 658 -11.81 -25.12 -7.78
N ILE A 659 -12.16 -25.70 -6.62
CA ILE A 659 -11.27 -25.82 -5.47
C ILE A 659 -10.60 -27.20 -5.47
N GLU A 660 -9.29 -27.18 -5.71
CA GLU A 660 -8.47 -28.38 -5.90
C GLU A 660 -6.99 -28.02 -5.68
N PRO A 661 -6.10 -29.01 -5.45
CA PRO A 661 -4.66 -28.76 -5.37
C PRO A 661 -4.17 -28.30 -6.74
N LYS A 662 -3.47 -27.17 -6.79
CA LYS A 662 -2.99 -26.60 -8.06
C LYS A 662 -1.66 -27.25 -8.44
N ALA A 663 -1.58 -27.78 -9.66
CA ALA A 663 -0.40 -28.50 -10.13
C ALA A 663 0.85 -27.59 -10.09
N PRO A 664 2.04 -28.09 -9.70
CA PRO A 664 2.37 -29.50 -9.42
C PRO A 664 2.04 -30.01 -8.00
N TYR A 665 1.40 -29.21 -7.14
CA TYR A 665 1.17 -29.58 -5.74
C TYR A 665 0.18 -30.72 -5.53
N GLN A 666 0.50 -31.57 -4.56
CA GLN A 666 -0.39 -32.61 -4.05
C GLN A 666 -1.34 -32.07 -2.96
N THR A 667 -2.46 -32.77 -2.73
CA THR A 667 -3.48 -32.43 -1.72
C THR A 667 -2.92 -32.13 -0.32
N SER A 668 -1.86 -32.80 0.10
CA SER A 668 -1.18 -32.54 1.39
C SER A 668 -0.67 -31.11 1.52
N HIS A 669 -0.09 -30.55 0.46
CA HIS A 669 0.42 -29.18 0.41
C HIS A 669 -0.74 -28.18 0.43
N ALA A 670 -1.79 -28.44 -0.34
CA ALA A 670 -2.99 -27.60 -0.36
C ALA A 670 -3.64 -27.52 1.03
N LEU A 671 -3.87 -28.67 1.69
CA LEU A 671 -4.47 -28.71 3.03
C LEU A 671 -3.57 -28.10 4.11
N MET A 672 -2.24 -28.22 3.98
CA MET A 672 -1.29 -27.55 4.87
C MET A 672 -1.32 -26.03 4.69
N ALA A 673 -1.41 -25.54 3.45
CA ALA A 673 -1.55 -24.11 3.15
C ALA A 673 -2.84 -23.52 3.73
N GLU A 674 -3.99 -24.18 3.54
CA GLU A 674 -5.27 -23.76 4.11
C GLU A 674 -5.26 -23.73 5.64
N LEU A 675 -4.65 -24.72 6.29
CA LEU A 675 -4.48 -24.74 7.75
C LEU A 675 -3.65 -23.56 8.24
N ILE A 676 -2.51 -23.27 7.60
CA ILE A 676 -1.57 -22.20 8.00
C ILE A 676 -2.22 -20.82 7.86
N TYR A 677 -2.88 -20.54 6.75
CA TYR A 677 -3.46 -19.21 6.52
C TYR A 677 -4.85 -19.04 7.15
N THR A 678 -5.61 -20.11 7.39
CA THR A 678 -6.80 -20.02 8.27
C THR A 678 -6.40 -19.86 9.73
N PHE A 679 -5.28 -20.44 10.16
CA PHE A 679 -4.67 -20.12 11.45
C PHE A 679 -4.34 -18.62 11.51
N MET A 680 -3.65 -18.07 10.51
CA MET A 680 -3.29 -16.66 10.45
C MET A 680 -4.54 -15.74 10.48
N LEU A 681 -5.53 -16.01 9.62
CA LEU A 681 -6.81 -15.29 9.57
C LEU A 681 -7.53 -15.33 10.93
N SER A 682 -7.70 -16.51 11.50
CA SER A 682 -8.42 -16.69 12.77
C SER A 682 -7.67 -16.07 13.94
N PHE A 683 -6.34 -16.22 14.00
CA PHE A 683 -5.49 -15.60 15.03
C PHE A 683 -5.53 -14.08 14.93
N THR A 684 -5.65 -13.55 13.71
CA THR A 684 -5.83 -12.13 13.46
C THR A 684 -7.15 -11.65 14.00
N VAL A 685 -8.28 -12.23 13.59
CA VAL A 685 -9.61 -11.86 14.11
C VAL A 685 -9.64 -11.89 15.63
N LEU A 686 -9.10 -12.95 16.25
CA LEU A 686 -9.02 -13.04 17.71
C LEU A 686 -8.20 -11.89 18.32
N SER A 687 -7.02 -11.60 17.77
CA SER A 687 -6.13 -10.55 18.27
C SER A 687 -6.67 -9.13 18.07
N VAL A 688 -7.30 -8.84 16.93
CA VAL A 688 -7.69 -7.46 16.57
C VAL A 688 -9.14 -7.14 16.92
N ALA A 689 -10.05 -8.11 16.93
CA ALA A 689 -11.50 -7.90 17.16
C ALA A 689 -12.04 -8.53 18.46
N VAL A 690 -11.39 -9.57 19.02
CA VAL A 690 -11.89 -10.26 20.23
C VAL A 690 -11.12 -9.89 21.50
N SER A 691 -9.80 -9.63 21.41
CA SER A 691 -8.98 -9.29 22.57
C SER A 691 -9.53 -8.09 23.35
N LYS A 692 -9.81 -8.29 24.64
CA LYS A 692 -10.26 -7.25 25.58
C LYS A 692 -9.28 -6.09 25.66
N ARG A 693 -7.98 -6.38 25.56
CA ARG A 693 -6.90 -5.39 25.65
C ARG A 693 -6.90 -4.43 24.45
N ASN A 694 -7.16 -4.96 23.26
CA ASN A 694 -7.23 -4.17 22.03
C ASN A 694 -8.62 -3.53 21.79
N ASN A 695 -9.65 -4.02 22.48
CA ASN A 695 -11.04 -3.55 22.35
C ASN A 695 -11.61 -3.12 23.71
N SER A 696 -10.89 -2.22 24.40
CA SER A 696 -11.34 -1.64 25.66
C SER A 696 -12.57 -0.75 25.44
N SER A 697 -13.48 -0.69 26.41
CA SER A 697 -14.74 0.05 26.32
C SER A 697 -14.60 1.57 26.15
N LYS A 698 -13.39 2.12 26.30
CA LYS A 698 -13.07 3.55 26.11
C LYS A 698 -12.43 3.85 24.76
N ASP A 699 -11.58 2.95 24.26
CA ASP A 699 -10.79 3.08 23.02
C ASP A 699 -10.86 1.72 22.28
N GLY A 700 -11.85 1.57 21.39
CA GLY A 700 -12.01 0.37 20.57
C GLY A 700 -11.05 0.36 19.38
N ASN A 701 -10.60 -0.82 18.95
CA ASN A 701 -9.85 -0.93 17.70
C ASN A 701 -10.79 -0.64 16.51
N ASN A 702 -10.43 0.34 15.67
CA ASN A 702 -11.21 0.70 14.48
C ASN A 702 -10.63 0.09 13.19
N PHE A 703 -9.56 -0.70 13.29
CA PHE A 703 -8.75 -1.15 12.16
C PHE A 703 -8.76 -2.67 11.99
N TYR A 704 -9.60 -3.37 12.76
CA TYR A 704 -9.78 -4.81 12.73
C TYR A 704 -10.03 -5.34 11.31
N ALA A 705 -10.95 -4.72 10.56
CA ALA A 705 -11.28 -5.15 9.20
C ALA A 705 -10.09 -5.05 8.24
N LEU A 706 -9.28 -3.99 8.33
CA LEU A 706 -8.07 -3.84 7.51
C LEU A 706 -7.02 -4.89 7.88
N ALA A 707 -6.77 -5.10 9.18
CA ALA A 707 -5.82 -6.11 9.65
C ALA A 707 -6.23 -7.54 9.22
N ILE A 708 -7.53 -7.84 9.27
CA ILE A 708 -8.11 -9.10 8.80
C ILE A 708 -7.96 -9.22 7.27
N ALA A 709 -8.23 -8.17 6.50
CA ALA A 709 -8.08 -8.19 5.05
C ALA A 709 -6.62 -8.44 4.59
N TRP A 710 -5.63 -7.92 5.32
CA TRP A 710 -4.23 -8.21 5.03
C TRP A 710 -3.85 -9.70 5.14
N THR A 711 -4.58 -10.53 5.88
CA THR A 711 -4.32 -11.99 5.86
C THR A 711 -4.69 -12.63 4.53
N ILE A 712 -5.70 -12.08 3.83
CA ILE A 712 -6.11 -12.55 2.50
C ILE A 712 -5.10 -12.12 1.44
N VAL A 713 -4.53 -10.92 1.55
CA VAL A 713 -3.40 -10.49 0.69
C VAL A 713 -2.17 -11.35 0.96
N ALA A 714 -1.81 -11.60 2.22
CA ALA A 714 -0.70 -12.48 2.57
C ALA A 714 -0.90 -13.90 1.98
N GLY A 715 -1.99 -14.58 2.35
CA GLY A 715 -2.24 -15.95 1.93
C GLY A 715 -2.58 -16.12 0.45
N GLY A 716 -3.38 -15.22 -0.13
CA GLY A 716 -3.87 -15.37 -1.50
C GLY A 716 -2.75 -15.35 -2.55
N TYR A 717 -1.78 -14.44 -2.42
CA TYR A 717 -0.59 -14.44 -3.26
C TYR A 717 0.42 -15.55 -2.87
N ALA A 718 0.54 -15.88 -1.58
CA ALA A 718 1.49 -16.88 -1.11
C ALA A 718 1.11 -18.32 -1.49
N VAL A 719 -0.18 -18.67 -1.48
CA VAL A 719 -0.68 -20.06 -1.65
C VAL A 719 -1.90 -20.21 -2.56
N GLY A 720 -2.36 -19.16 -3.24
CA GLY A 720 -3.40 -19.27 -4.27
C GLY A 720 -3.03 -20.30 -5.34
N GLY A 721 -1.78 -20.25 -5.82
CA GLY A 721 -1.17 -21.24 -6.71
C GLY A 721 -0.86 -22.61 -6.09
N VAL A 722 -1.31 -22.89 -4.85
CA VAL A 722 -1.16 -24.18 -4.15
C VAL A 722 -2.53 -24.80 -3.87
N SER A 723 -3.44 -24.05 -3.23
CA SER A 723 -4.70 -24.57 -2.67
C SER A 723 -5.96 -23.89 -3.21
N GLY A 724 -5.82 -22.78 -3.94
CA GLY A 724 -6.92 -21.86 -4.24
C GLY A 724 -7.17 -20.81 -3.14
N ALA A 725 -6.45 -20.87 -2.01
CA ALA A 725 -6.47 -19.88 -0.92
C ALA A 725 -7.89 -19.51 -0.41
N ALA A 726 -8.68 -20.51 -0.01
CA ALA A 726 -10.06 -20.30 0.41
C ALA A 726 -10.18 -19.70 1.82
N PHE A 727 -9.42 -20.24 2.79
CA PHE A 727 -9.33 -19.85 4.20
C PHE A 727 -10.68 -19.74 4.95
N ASN A 728 -11.75 -20.30 4.39
CA ASN A 728 -13.14 -20.08 4.79
C ASN A 728 -14.02 -21.21 4.25
N PRO A 729 -14.65 -22.02 5.13
CA PRO A 729 -15.50 -23.14 4.70
C PRO A 729 -16.64 -22.74 3.75
N ALA A 730 -17.16 -21.51 3.88
CA ALA A 730 -18.20 -21.02 2.97
C ALA A 730 -17.66 -20.59 1.60
N VAL A 731 -16.40 -20.14 1.51
CA VAL A 731 -15.71 -19.89 0.23
C VAL A 731 -15.37 -21.22 -0.43
N ALA A 732 -14.81 -22.16 0.32
CA ALA A 732 -14.49 -23.50 -0.18
C ALA A 732 -15.73 -24.20 -0.77
N ILE A 733 -16.83 -24.25 -0.01
CA ILE A 733 -18.10 -24.84 -0.46
C ILE A 733 -18.75 -24.02 -1.59
N GLY A 734 -18.63 -22.70 -1.59
CA GLY A 734 -19.16 -21.83 -2.64
C GLY A 734 -18.48 -22.03 -3.99
N LEU A 735 -17.15 -22.14 -4.01
CA LEU A 735 -16.36 -22.51 -5.19
C LEU A 735 -16.76 -23.90 -5.70
N ASP A 736 -16.84 -24.89 -4.81
CA ASP A 736 -17.14 -26.29 -5.13
C ASP A 736 -18.58 -26.51 -5.66
N ILE A 737 -19.50 -25.59 -5.34
CA ILE A 737 -20.87 -25.56 -5.88
C ILE A 737 -20.94 -24.78 -7.18
N SER A 738 -20.07 -23.80 -7.39
CA SER A 738 -19.97 -23.07 -8.66
C SER A 738 -19.68 -24.01 -9.84
N SER A 739 -18.97 -25.12 -9.59
CA SER A 739 -18.63 -26.18 -10.55
C SER A 739 -19.60 -27.36 -10.63
N TYR A 740 -20.84 -27.23 -10.12
CA TYR A 740 -21.85 -28.31 -10.12
C TYR A 740 -22.11 -28.96 -11.50
N THR A 741 -21.82 -28.27 -12.61
CA THR A 741 -21.96 -28.78 -13.99
C THR A 741 -20.88 -29.77 -14.40
N VAL A 742 -19.72 -29.78 -13.74
CA VAL A 742 -18.61 -30.73 -13.96
C VAL A 742 -18.44 -31.72 -12.80
N GLY A 743 -19.00 -31.40 -11.63
CA GLY A 743 -19.05 -32.25 -10.44
C GLY A 743 -18.61 -31.49 -9.19
N VAL A 744 -19.27 -31.77 -8.05
CA VAL A 744 -18.84 -31.25 -6.75
C VAL A 744 -17.61 -32.03 -6.29
N GLY A 745 -16.54 -31.32 -5.96
CA GLY A 745 -15.25 -31.84 -5.55
C GLY A 745 -15.12 -32.05 -4.04
N MET A 746 -14.05 -31.50 -3.48
CA MET A 746 -13.55 -31.84 -2.14
C MET A 746 -13.62 -30.68 -1.14
N GLY A 747 -14.48 -29.67 -1.35
CA GLY A 747 -14.55 -28.46 -0.52
C GLY A 747 -14.78 -28.73 0.98
N PHE A 748 -15.40 -29.86 1.33
CA PHE A 748 -15.54 -30.31 2.73
C PHE A 748 -14.20 -30.66 3.41
N LEU A 749 -13.19 -31.07 2.64
CA LEU A 749 -11.87 -31.44 3.16
C LEU A 749 -11.02 -30.19 3.43
N TRP A 750 -11.18 -29.14 2.60
CA TRP A 750 -10.68 -27.79 2.89
C TRP A 750 -11.30 -27.28 4.19
N ALA A 751 -12.64 -27.31 4.29
CA ALA A 751 -13.37 -26.91 5.49
C ALA A 751 -12.88 -27.58 6.79
N LEU A 752 -12.47 -28.85 6.73
CA LEU A 752 -11.89 -29.54 7.88
C LEU A 752 -10.53 -28.95 8.32
N PHE A 753 -9.62 -28.69 7.37
CA PHE A 753 -8.29 -28.13 7.66
C PHE A 753 -8.34 -26.66 8.05
N GLU A 754 -9.27 -25.90 7.48
CA GLU A 754 -9.59 -24.53 7.88
C GLU A 754 -10.06 -24.49 9.35
N LEU A 755 -10.97 -25.40 9.76
CA LEU A 755 -11.42 -25.54 11.15
C LEU A 755 -10.28 -25.98 12.10
N LEU A 756 -9.34 -26.81 11.64
CA LEU A 756 -8.14 -27.15 12.41
C LEU A 756 -7.23 -25.93 12.61
N GLY A 757 -7.00 -25.12 11.56
CA GLY A 757 -6.26 -23.86 11.64
C GLY A 757 -6.88 -22.88 12.65
N ALA A 758 -8.21 -22.72 12.61
CA ALA A 758 -8.98 -21.94 13.58
C ALA A 758 -8.83 -22.46 15.03
N GLY A 759 -8.82 -23.79 15.22
CA GLY A 759 -8.57 -24.40 16.54
C GLY A 759 -7.17 -24.13 17.08
N VAL A 760 -6.14 -24.24 16.22
CA VAL A 760 -4.75 -23.89 16.58
C VAL A 760 -4.63 -22.39 16.92
N ALA A 761 -5.31 -21.53 16.17
CA ALA A 761 -5.32 -20.09 16.42
C ALA A 761 -5.88 -19.74 17.80
N ALA A 762 -6.99 -20.36 18.20
CA ALA A 762 -7.57 -20.19 19.54
C ALA A 762 -6.63 -20.67 20.66
N ALA A 763 -5.85 -21.73 20.43
CA ALA A 763 -4.87 -22.23 21.39
C ALA A 763 -3.66 -21.29 21.54
N ILE A 764 -3.08 -20.83 20.43
CA ILE A 764 -1.93 -19.89 20.45
C ILE A 764 -2.34 -18.52 20.99
N PHE A 765 -3.55 -18.03 20.66
CA PHE A 765 -4.12 -16.82 21.25
C PHE A 765 -4.16 -16.90 22.78
N ARG A 766 -4.67 -18.00 23.36
CA ARG A 766 -4.70 -18.21 24.81
C ARG A 766 -3.31 -18.33 25.45
N LEU A 767 -2.32 -18.86 24.72
CA LEU A 767 -0.94 -18.96 25.19
C LEU A 767 -0.26 -17.59 25.28
N LEU A 768 -0.47 -16.75 24.27
CA LEU A 768 0.17 -15.43 24.15
C LEU A 768 -0.55 -14.32 24.93
N ARG A 769 -1.89 -14.35 24.97
CA ARG A 769 -2.72 -13.33 25.64
C ARG A 769 -3.31 -13.85 26.95
N GLN A 770 -2.43 -14.13 27.91
CA GLN A 770 -2.78 -14.61 29.25
C GLN A 770 -3.61 -13.57 30.03
N GLU A 771 -3.50 -12.29 29.67
CA GLU A 771 -4.25 -11.19 30.27
C GLU A 771 -5.76 -11.22 29.97
N GLU A 772 -6.24 -12.00 29.00
CA GLU A 772 -7.68 -12.09 28.69
C GLU A 772 -8.49 -12.70 29.86
N ALA A 773 -7.83 -13.39 30.78
CA ALA A 773 -8.39 -13.86 32.05
C ALA A 773 -8.50 -12.76 33.13
N LEU A 774 -7.95 -11.56 32.88
CA LEU A 774 -7.98 -10.40 33.77
C LEU A 774 -9.09 -9.41 33.39
N GLU A 775 -9.42 -8.52 34.33
CA GLU A 775 -10.42 -7.46 34.15
C GLU A 775 -9.99 -6.17 34.86
N GLY A 776 -10.59 -5.04 34.47
CA GLY A 776 -10.37 -3.74 35.08
C GLY A 776 -8.90 -3.29 35.08
N SER A 777 -8.45 -2.70 36.19
CA SER A 777 -7.08 -2.17 36.31
C SER A 777 -5.98 -3.24 36.22
N ALA A 778 -6.28 -4.50 36.55
CA ALA A 778 -5.32 -5.61 36.40
C ALA A 778 -5.00 -5.90 34.92
N LEU A 779 -5.99 -5.77 34.03
CA LEU A 779 -5.79 -5.84 32.58
C LEU A 779 -5.02 -4.61 32.07
N GLU A 780 -5.39 -3.40 32.51
CA GLU A 780 -4.76 -2.14 32.05
C GLU A 780 -3.28 -2.03 32.44
N SER A 781 -2.88 -2.64 33.57
CA SER A 781 -1.50 -2.64 34.10
C SER A 781 -0.67 -3.88 33.76
N TYR A 782 -1.25 -4.87 33.07
CA TYR A 782 -0.54 -6.10 32.72
C TYR A 782 0.71 -5.82 31.87
N GLN A 783 1.78 -6.57 32.13
CA GLN A 783 3.01 -6.55 31.35
C GLN A 783 3.37 -7.97 30.91
N PRO A 784 3.45 -8.25 29.59
CA PRO A 784 3.82 -9.56 29.10
C PRO A 784 5.20 -9.99 29.59
N SER A 785 5.32 -11.26 29.97
CA SER A 785 6.61 -11.85 30.35
C SER A 785 7.58 -11.89 29.16
N ILE A 786 8.89 -11.92 29.43
CA ILE A 786 9.90 -12.01 28.36
C ILE A 786 9.68 -13.24 27.46
N LEU A 787 9.25 -14.38 28.03
CA LEU A 787 8.95 -15.59 27.24
C LEU A 787 7.81 -15.35 26.26
N VAL A 788 6.71 -14.73 26.70
CA VAL A 788 5.57 -14.39 25.83
C VAL A 788 6.01 -13.40 24.73
N LYS A 789 6.84 -12.41 25.06
CA LYS A 789 7.39 -11.48 24.07
C LYS A 789 8.27 -12.16 23.02
N LEU A 790 9.12 -13.11 23.42
CA LEU A 790 9.94 -13.89 22.50
C LEU A 790 9.08 -14.82 21.61
N LEU A 791 8.07 -15.49 22.17
CA LEU A 791 7.13 -16.29 21.38
C LEU A 791 6.33 -15.45 20.36
N SER A 792 6.01 -14.20 20.69
CA SER A 792 5.41 -13.25 19.75
C SER A 792 6.38 -12.85 18.63
N GLU A 793 7.62 -12.46 18.95
CA GLU A 793 8.63 -12.18 17.92
C GLU A 793 8.87 -13.40 17.02
N PHE A 794 8.89 -14.61 17.60
CA PHE A 794 9.02 -15.85 16.84
C PHE A 794 7.85 -16.03 15.86
N LEU A 795 6.60 -15.94 16.35
CA LEU A 795 5.41 -16.13 15.53
C LEU A 795 5.32 -15.11 14.38
N GLY A 796 5.57 -13.83 14.67
CA GLY A 796 5.48 -12.78 13.67
C GLY A 796 6.53 -12.92 12.56
N VAL A 797 7.78 -13.24 12.91
CA VAL A 797 8.84 -13.48 11.92
C VAL A 797 8.62 -14.80 11.17
N PHE A 798 8.17 -15.86 11.85
CA PHE A 798 7.84 -17.12 11.20
C PHE A 798 6.79 -16.91 10.10
N MET A 799 5.69 -16.21 10.40
CA MET A 799 4.65 -15.92 9.40
C MET A 799 5.14 -15.01 8.27
N LEU A 800 5.94 -13.98 8.56
CA LEU A 800 6.54 -13.13 7.52
C LEU A 800 7.44 -13.93 6.57
N VAL A 801 8.42 -14.65 7.12
CA VAL A 801 9.42 -15.40 6.32
C VAL A 801 8.76 -16.54 5.56
N LEU A 802 7.76 -17.21 6.16
CA LEU A 802 6.95 -18.23 5.49
C LEU A 802 6.15 -17.64 4.33
N THR A 803 5.57 -16.45 4.49
CA THR A 803 4.87 -15.74 3.41
C THR A 803 5.83 -15.41 2.26
N VAL A 804 7.00 -14.84 2.55
CA VAL A 804 8.02 -14.55 1.51
C VAL A 804 8.43 -15.81 0.77
N GLY A 805 8.81 -16.87 1.50
CA GLY A 805 9.28 -18.12 0.90
C GLY A 805 8.24 -18.83 0.03
N LEU A 806 6.98 -18.82 0.45
CA LEU A 806 5.87 -19.39 -0.32
C LEU A 806 5.57 -18.58 -1.59
N ASN A 807 5.60 -17.24 -1.53
CA ASN A 807 5.50 -16.40 -2.73
C ASN A 807 6.64 -16.69 -3.73
N LEU A 808 7.88 -16.82 -3.23
CA LEU A 808 9.04 -17.13 -4.07
C LEU A 808 8.91 -18.50 -4.74
N ALA A 809 8.50 -19.53 -3.98
CA ALA A 809 8.30 -20.90 -4.47
C ALA A 809 7.17 -21.01 -5.52
N ASN A 810 6.14 -20.18 -5.41
CA ASN A 810 4.97 -20.14 -6.30
C ASN A 810 5.09 -19.15 -7.47
N ASP A 811 6.21 -18.42 -7.59
CA ASP A 811 6.42 -17.37 -8.60
C ASP A 811 5.37 -16.23 -8.56
N SER A 812 4.96 -15.84 -7.35
CA SER A 812 3.92 -14.83 -7.15
C SER A 812 4.31 -13.46 -7.72
N PRO A 813 3.46 -12.83 -8.55
CA PRO A 813 3.73 -11.52 -9.15
C PRO A 813 3.70 -10.38 -8.11
N ALA A 814 3.22 -10.63 -6.90
CA ALA A 814 3.01 -9.65 -5.84
C ALA A 814 3.80 -9.98 -4.55
N THR A 815 4.93 -10.70 -4.66
CA THR A 815 5.74 -11.17 -3.52
C THR A 815 5.95 -10.11 -2.43
N ALA A 816 6.33 -8.89 -2.82
CA ALA A 816 6.56 -7.77 -1.88
C ALA A 816 5.28 -7.28 -1.18
N TRP A 817 4.16 -7.22 -1.92
CA TRP A 817 2.85 -6.81 -1.41
C TRP A 817 2.28 -7.83 -0.42
N SER A 818 2.45 -9.12 -0.73
CA SER A 818 2.08 -10.23 0.15
C SER A 818 2.91 -10.24 1.44
N ALA A 819 4.23 -10.06 1.34
CA ALA A 819 5.12 -9.95 2.49
C ALA A 819 4.79 -8.73 3.38
N ALA A 820 4.53 -7.58 2.76
CA ALA A 820 4.05 -6.37 3.44
C ALA A 820 2.75 -6.65 4.21
N ALA A 821 1.78 -7.33 3.60
CA ALA A 821 0.53 -7.68 4.24
C ALA A 821 0.70 -8.63 5.43
N ALA A 822 1.58 -9.63 5.33
CA ALA A 822 1.91 -10.50 6.45
C ALA A 822 2.55 -9.72 7.62
N LEU A 823 3.47 -8.80 7.32
CA LEU A 823 4.08 -7.94 8.32
C LEU A 823 3.05 -7.02 8.99
N MET A 824 2.20 -6.33 8.22
CA MET A 824 1.13 -5.47 8.74
C MET A 824 0.21 -6.23 9.71
N CYS A 825 -0.25 -7.40 9.27
CA CYS A 825 -1.08 -8.28 10.07
C CYS A 825 -0.40 -8.67 11.40
N MET A 826 0.84 -9.16 11.34
CA MET A 826 1.56 -9.58 12.55
C MET A 826 1.87 -8.42 13.51
N ILE A 827 2.11 -7.21 13.00
CA ILE A 827 2.25 -6.00 13.83
C ILE A 827 0.94 -5.69 14.57
N TYR A 828 -0.21 -5.69 13.88
CA TYR A 828 -1.51 -5.48 14.53
C TYR A 828 -1.84 -6.55 15.58
N CYS A 829 -1.38 -7.79 15.38
CA CYS A 829 -1.67 -8.91 16.29
C CYS A 829 -0.74 -8.96 17.52
N LEU A 830 0.48 -8.45 17.42
CA LEU A 830 1.56 -8.72 18.38
C LEU A 830 2.25 -7.45 18.93
N GLY A 831 1.96 -6.28 18.37
CA GLY A 831 2.59 -5.01 18.73
C GLY A 831 2.39 -4.62 20.19
N ASP A 832 1.20 -4.85 20.76
CA ASP A 832 0.93 -4.61 22.18
C ASP A 832 1.61 -5.65 23.11
N ILE A 833 2.10 -6.77 22.56
CA ILE A 833 2.77 -7.83 23.32
C ILE A 833 4.29 -7.58 23.36
N SER A 834 4.97 -7.62 22.21
CA SER A 834 6.44 -7.54 22.12
C SER A 834 6.96 -6.18 21.64
N GLY A 835 6.10 -5.33 21.08
CA GLY A 835 6.49 -4.21 20.23
C GLY A 835 6.59 -4.57 18.74
N ALA A 836 6.40 -5.86 18.38
CA ALA A 836 6.47 -6.39 17.02
C ALA A 836 7.67 -5.85 16.21
N HIS A 837 8.89 -6.06 16.71
CA HIS A 837 10.09 -5.59 16.01
C HIS A 837 10.31 -6.34 14.69
N LEU A 838 10.09 -7.66 14.69
CA LEU A 838 10.00 -8.59 13.54
C LEU A 838 11.14 -8.56 12.50
N ASN A 839 12.24 -7.87 12.81
CA ASN A 839 13.39 -7.68 11.94
C ASN A 839 14.64 -7.38 12.79
N PRO A 840 15.77 -8.09 12.59
CA PRO A 840 17.01 -7.85 13.34
C PRO A 840 17.58 -6.44 13.17
N ALA A 841 17.58 -5.88 11.94
CA ALA A 841 18.07 -4.54 11.66
C ALA A 841 17.21 -3.45 12.34
N VAL A 842 15.88 -3.61 12.31
CA VAL A 842 14.94 -2.74 13.03
C VAL A 842 15.17 -2.82 14.55
N THR A 843 15.38 -4.03 15.08
CA THR A 843 15.69 -4.21 16.52
C THR A 843 16.96 -3.48 16.92
N MET A 844 18.00 -3.54 16.09
CA MET A 844 19.24 -2.80 16.31
C MET A 844 19.06 -1.29 16.14
N ALA A 845 18.19 -0.82 15.24
CA ALA A 845 17.82 0.59 15.11
C ALA A 845 17.13 1.11 16.39
N VAL A 846 16.13 0.39 16.90
CA VAL A 846 15.43 0.75 18.16
C VAL A 846 16.41 0.82 19.34
N VAL A 847 17.27 -0.19 19.52
CA VAL A 847 18.26 -0.20 20.61
C VAL A 847 19.31 0.92 20.46
N SER A 848 19.77 1.20 19.23
CA SER A 848 20.78 2.23 18.99
C SER A 848 20.23 3.66 18.96
N SER A 849 18.92 3.85 18.76
CA SER A 849 18.23 5.14 18.82
C SER A 849 18.39 5.84 20.18
N GLY A 850 18.57 5.08 21.27
CA GLY A 850 18.66 5.62 22.62
C GLY A 850 17.32 6.04 23.24
N ARG A 851 16.18 5.76 22.60
CA ARG A 851 14.82 6.02 23.14
C ARG A 851 14.41 5.12 24.31
N ASN A 852 15.28 4.21 24.75
CA ASN A 852 15.09 3.27 25.87
C ASN A 852 13.84 2.34 25.81
N LEU A 853 13.18 2.23 24.66
CA LEU A 853 11.99 1.40 24.46
C LEU A 853 12.24 -0.12 24.58
N CYS A 854 13.47 -0.56 24.32
CA CYS A 854 13.89 -1.95 24.45
C CYS A 854 15.25 -2.01 25.14
N SER A 855 15.39 -2.85 26.17
CA SER A 855 16.68 -3.04 26.84
C SER A 855 17.67 -3.78 25.92
N ARG A 856 18.97 -3.52 26.07
CA ARG A 856 20.01 -4.14 25.22
C ARG A 856 19.94 -5.67 25.23
N LEU A 857 19.69 -6.27 26.40
CA LEU A 857 19.58 -7.73 26.55
C LEU A 857 18.33 -8.29 25.88
N GLN A 858 17.19 -7.60 26.01
CA GLN A 858 15.94 -7.95 25.32
C GLN A 858 16.10 -7.83 23.80
N GLY A 859 16.78 -6.78 23.31
CA GLY A 859 17.09 -6.62 21.89
C GLY A 859 17.95 -7.75 21.31
N VAL A 860 18.99 -8.19 22.04
CA VAL A 860 19.80 -9.36 21.65
C VAL A 860 18.96 -10.64 21.63
N ALA A 861 18.10 -10.84 22.64
CA ALA A 861 17.20 -11.99 22.68
C ALA A 861 16.19 -11.97 21.52
N TYR A 862 15.64 -10.81 21.17
CA TYR A 862 14.75 -10.62 20.02
C TYR A 862 15.47 -10.99 18.72
N VAL A 863 16.66 -10.44 18.46
CA VAL A 863 17.46 -10.76 17.25
C VAL A 863 17.70 -12.27 17.12
N ALA A 864 18.11 -12.93 18.21
CA ALA A 864 18.33 -14.38 18.21
C ALA A 864 17.04 -15.16 17.90
N THR A 865 15.91 -14.77 18.47
CA THR A 865 14.60 -15.40 18.24
C THR A 865 14.08 -15.16 16.83
N GLN A 866 14.29 -13.97 16.26
CA GLN A 866 13.92 -13.63 14.89
C GLN A 866 14.69 -14.51 13.88
N TYR A 867 16.01 -14.70 14.06
CA TYR A 867 16.77 -15.65 13.23
C TYR A 867 16.28 -17.10 13.36
N LEU A 868 15.99 -17.58 14.59
CA LEU A 868 15.43 -18.92 14.79
C LEU A 868 14.08 -19.12 14.08
N ALA A 869 13.23 -18.09 14.08
CA ALA A 869 11.96 -18.10 13.36
C ALA A 869 12.15 -18.11 11.83
N GLY A 870 13.10 -17.35 11.32
CA GLY A 870 13.45 -17.34 9.89
C GLY A 870 13.93 -18.70 9.40
N ALA A 871 14.84 -19.36 10.14
CA ALA A 871 15.27 -20.72 9.83
C ALA A 871 14.12 -21.73 9.92
N ALA A 872 13.26 -21.64 10.94
CA ALA A 872 12.11 -22.53 11.09
C ALA A 872 11.09 -22.39 9.94
N ALA A 873 10.82 -21.16 9.49
CA ALA A 873 10.00 -20.90 8.31
C ALA A 873 10.65 -21.43 7.03
N GLY A 874 11.97 -21.26 6.88
CA GLY A 874 12.78 -21.82 5.79
C GLY A 874 12.60 -23.33 5.63
N LEU A 875 12.64 -24.08 6.74
CA LEU A 875 12.41 -25.54 6.75
C LEU A 875 10.97 -25.93 6.38
N VAL A 876 9.98 -25.07 6.63
CA VAL A 876 8.57 -25.35 6.26
C VAL A 876 8.35 -25.11 4.78
N TYR A 877 8.78 -23.96 4.24
CA TYR A 877 8.53 -23.66 2.83
C TYR A 877 9.46 -24.41 1.88
N SER A 878 10.61 -24.94 2.33
CA SER A 878 11.43 -25.83 1.48
C SER A 878 10.66 -27.07 1.02
N VAL A 879 9.69 -27.55 1.80
CA VAL A 879 8.75 -28.62 1.40
C VAL A 879 7.89 -28.19 0.21
N PHE A 880 7.40 -26.94 0.21
CA PHE A 880 6.64 -26.37 -0.90
C PHE A 880 7.51 -26.00 -2.10
N HIS A 881 8.78 -25.64 -1.90
CA HIS A 881 9.74 -25.42 -2.99
C HIS A 881 10.04 -26.75 -3.71
N ALA A 882 10.39 -27.80 -2.97
CA ALA A 882 10.69 -29.12 -3.52
C ALA A 882 9.53 -29.78 -4.29
N ALA A 883 8.28 -29.42 -3.98
CA ALA A 883 7.08 -29.89 -4.66
C ALA A 883 6.46 -28.88 -5.65
N GLY A 884 7.06 -27.69 -5.80
CA GLY A 884 6.46 -26.53 -6.46
C GLY A 884 6.85 -26.33 -7.93
N PRO A 885 6.29 -25.31 -8.59
CA PRO A 885 6.62 -24.99 -9.99
C PRO A 885 8.10 -24.62 -10.17
N LYS A 886 8.78 -24.21 -9.09
CA LYS A 886 10.22 -23.92 -9.04
C LYS A 886 11.08 -25.03 -8.42
N ALA A 887 10.60 -26.27 -8.34
CA ALA A 887 11.38 -27.39 -7.79
C ALA A 887 12.77 -27.53 -8.44
N ASP A 888 12.89 -27.37 -9.76
CA ASP A 888 14.18 -27.44 -10.47
C ASP A 888 14.92 -26.10 -10.55
N SER A 889 14.42 -25.06 -9.87
CA SER A 889 14.98 -23.70 -9.88
C SER A 889 15.71 -23.37 -8.58
N TYR A 890 16.83 -22.66 -8.69
CA TYR A 890 17.58 -22.15 -7.55
C TYR A 890 16.92 -20.89 -6.98
N ILE A 891 16.39 -20.97 -5.76
CA ILE A 891 15.80 -19.85 -5.00
C ILE A 891 16.71 -19.50 -3.82
N GLY A 892 17.94 -19.06 -4.12
CA GLY A 892 18.90 -18.59 -3.12
C GLY A 892 19.21 -17.11 -3.28
N LEU A 893 19.83 -16.51 -2.26
CA LEU A 893 20.23 -15.10 -2.26
C LEU A 893 21.32 -14.85 -3.29
N VAL A 894 20.98 -14.12 -4.35
CA VAL A 894 21.91 -13.68 -5.40
C VAL A 894 21.47 -12.30 -5.93
N PRO A 895 22.41 -11.46 -6.38
CA PRO A 895 22.07 -10.22 -7.08
C PRO A 895 21.17 -10.46 -8.29
N GLY A 896 20.32 -9.48 -8.58
CA GLY A 896 19.49 -9.45 -9.77
C GLY A 896 20.31 -9.52 -11.06
N LYS A 897 19.69 -9.99 -12.14
CA LYS A 897 20.37 -10.22 -13.43
C LYS A 897 20.97 -8.92 -13.97
N GLY A 898 22.30 -8.86 -14.04
CA GLY A 898 23.06 -7.69 -14.50
C GLY A 898 23.60 -6.79 -13.39
N TYR A 899 23.33 -7.11 -12.11
CA TYR A 899 23.81 -6.35 -10.96
C TYR A 899 24.91 -7.10 -10.20
N THR A 900 25.81 -6.34 -9.58
CA THR A 900 26.84 -6.85 -8.67
C THR A 900 26.31 -6.99 -7.25
N LEU A 901 27.00 -7.79 -6.42
CA LEU A 901 26.67 -7.91 -5.00
C LEU A 901 26.83 -6.59 -4.23
N ALA A 902 27.72 -5.70 -4.68
CA ALA A 902 27.86 -4.36 -4.12
C ALA A 902 26.65 -3.47 -4.44
N GLN A 903 26.11 -3.52 -5.67
CA GLN A 903 24.88 -2.81 -6.03
C GLN A 903 23.68 -3.35 -5.25
N ALA A 904 23.55 -4.68 -5.15
CA ALA A 904 22.51 -5.32 -4.34
C ALA A 904 22.59 -4.89 -2.86
N GLY A 905 23.77 -4.97 -2.24
CA GLY A 905 23.98 -4.56 -0.84
C GLY A 905 23.73 -3.07 -0.58
N LEU A 906 24.09 -2.19 -1.52
CA LEU A 906 23.78 -0.75 -1.41
C LEU A 906 22.28 -0.46 -1.56
N ALA A 907 21.58 -1.21 -2.40
CA ALA A 907 20.13 -1.12 -2.52
C ALA A 907 19.45 -1.58 -1.22
N GLU A 908 19.80 -2.77 -0.70
CA GLU A 908 19.30 -3.28 0.59
C GLU A 908 19.60 -2.32 1.74
N LEU A 909 20.78 -1.67 1.75
CA LEU A 909 21.11 -0.66 2.74
C LEU A 909 20.13 0.53 2.69
N ALA A 910 19.82 1.04 1.49
CA ALA A 910 18.88 2.15 1.34
C ALA A 910 17.46 1.77 1.78
N ALA A 911 16.95 0.62 1.35
CA ALA A 911 15.59 0.17 1.67
C ALA A 911 15.43 -0.24 3.14
N THR A 912 16.43 -0.91 3.72
CA THR A 912 16.45 -1.23 5.17
C THR A 912 16.59 0.03 6.02
N MET A 913 17.33 1.05 5.55
CA MET A 913 17.46 2.33 6.25
C MET A 913 16.13 3.07 6.23
N LEU A 914 15.41 3.08 5.11
CA LEU A 914 14.05 3.62 5.01
C LEU A 914 13.12 2.93 6.00
N LEU A 915 13.05 1.59 5.98
CA LEU A 915 12.25 0.78 6.89
C LEU A 915 12.55 1.12 8.36
N ALA A 916 13.81 1.07 8.77
CA ALA A 916 14.22 1.36 10.15
C ALA A 916 13.97 2.83 10.55
N TYR A 917 14.12 3.79 9.63
CA TYR A 917 13.83 5.21 9.89
C TYR A 917 12.34 5.45 10.08
N VAL A 918 11.49 4.84 9.24
CA VAL A 918 10.03 4.90 9.37
C VAL A 918 9.56 4.21 10.64
N VAL A 919 10.12 3.06 11.02
CA VAL A 919 9.82 2.42 12.31
C VAL A 919 10.15 3.37 13.47
N LEU A 920 11.34 3.97 13.49
CA LEU A 920 11.70 4.91 14.55
C LEU A 920 10.75 6.12 14.58
N SER A 921 10.43 6.69 13.43
CA SER A 921 9.58 7.88 13.32
C SER A 921 8.11 7.58 13.68
N CYS A 922 7.57 6.44 13.27
CA CYS A 922 6.14 6.11 13.46
C CYS A 922 5.85 5.32 14.75
N ALA A 923 6.78 4.50 15.25
CA ALA A 923 6.59 3.74 16.50
C ALA A 923 6.88 4.56 17.76
N THR A 924 7.80 5.52 17.66
CA THR A 924 8.44 6.13 18.84
C THR A 924 8.08 7.60 19.03
N VAL A 925 7.37 8.21 18.08
CA VAL A 925 6.98 9.62 18.09
C VAL A 925 5.46 9.73 18.07
N ALA A 926 4.92 10.73 18.75
CA ALA A 926 3.50 11.03 18.67
C ALA A 926 3.12 11.55 17.26
N PRO A 927 1.94 11.20 16.73
CA PRO A 927 1.47 11.73 15.45
C PRO A 927 1.36 13.26 15.45
N ALA A 928 1.44 13.84 14.25
CA ALA A 928 1.02 15.22 14.01
C ALA A 928 -0.49 15.33 14.32
N GLY A 929 -0.91 16.42 14.99
CA GLY A 929 -2.33 16.74 15.19
C GLY A 929 -2.95 16.39 16.54
N GLY A 930 -2.23 15.81 17.52
CA GLY A 930 -2.74 15.77 18.89
C GLY A 930 -2.10 14.75 19.85
N ASN A 931 -2.38 14.94 21.15
CA ASN A 931 -1.97 14.03 22.22
C ASN A 931 -2.90 12.81 22.30
N THR A 932 -2.89 11.98 21.26
CA THR A 932 -3.74 10.78 21.17
C THR A 932 -3.18 9.67 22.05
N LYS A 933 -3.67 9.59 23.29
CA LYS A 933 -3.42 8.47 24.23
C LYS A 933 -3.97 7.12 23.76
N THR A 934 -4.54 7.05 22.56
CA THR A 934 -4.94 5.81 21.89
C THR A 934 -3.69 4.97 21.62
N LYS A 935 -3.56 3.82 22.30
CA LYS A 935 -2.39 2.93 22.22
C LYS A 935 -2.14 2.32 20.82
N ASN A 936 -3.05 2.54 19.86
CA ASN A 936 -3.12 1.87 18.57
C ASN A 936 -3.17 2.89 17.41
N SER A 937 -2.07 3.59 17.11
CA SER A 937 -1.99 4.50 15.95
C SER A 937 -2.16 3.74 14.63
N PHE A 938 -3.25 4.00 13.91
CA PHE A 938 -3.64 3.35 12.65
C PHE A 938 -2.47 3.10 11.69
N TYR A 939 -1.77 4.18 11.37
CA TYR A 939 -0.81 4.24 10.29
C TYR A 939 0.48 3.48 10.60
N PHE A 940 0.74 3.05 11.84
CA PHE A 940 2.03 2.46 12.21
C PHE A 940 2.32 1.16 11.45
N ALA A 941 1.45 0.16 11.57
CA ALA A 941 1.61 -1.12 10.87
C ALA A 941 1.60 -0.89 9.35
N LEU A 942 0.64 -0.08 8.88
CA LEU A 942 0.49 0.29 7.46
C LEU A 942 1.76 0.91 6.89
N ALA A 943 2.41 1.81 7.62
CA ALA A 943 3.63 2.47 7.19
C ALA A 943 4.83 1.50 7.15
N ILE A 944 4.99 0.63 8.15
CA ILE A 944 6.05 -0.40 8.10
C ILE A 944 5.83 -1.36 6.92
N GLY A 945 4.60 -1.85 6.73
CA GLY A 945 4.27 -2.71 5.59
C GLY A 945 4.58 -2.05 4.26
N SER A 946 4.18 -0.79 4.10
CA SER A 946 4.49 -0.01 2.89
C SER A 946 5.98 0.18 2.64
N CYS A 947 6.86 0.19 3.64
CA CYS A 947 8.30 0.15 3.41
C CYS A 947 8.78 -1.17 2.76
N VAL A 948 8.14 -2.30 3.08
CA VAL A 948 8.42 -3.60 2.42
C VAL A 948 7.92 -3.59 0.98
N THR A 949 6.75 -2.99 0.71
CA THR A 949 6.25 -2.74 -0.65
C THR A 949 7.22 -1.90 -1.47
N VAL A 950 7.77 -0.81 -0.88
CA VAL A 950 8.80 0.03 -1.52
C VAL A 950 10.04 -0.79 -1.84
N GLY A 951 10.58 -1.52 -0.86
CA GLY A 951 11.77 -2.34 -1.02
C GLY A 951 11.62 -3.36 -2.17
N GLY A 952 10.65 -4.25 -2.05
CA GLY A 952 10.52 -5.36 -2.99
C GLY A 952 10.14 -4.96 -4.42
N PHE A 953 9.46 -3.83 -4.64
CA PHE A 953 9.12 -3.37 -6.01
C PHE A 953 10.08 -2.32 -6.60
N ALA A 954 10.68 -1.46 -5.78
CA ALA A 954 11.66 -0.49 -6.27
C ALA A 954 13.04 -1.14 -6.49
N ILE A 955 13.51 -1.98 -5.56
CA ILE A 955 14.85 -2.59 -5.63
C ILE A 955 14.87 -4.10 -5.78
N GLY A 956 13.73 -4.80 -5.74
CA GLY A 956 13.69 -6.26 -5.80
C GLY A 956 14.35 -6.85 -7.06
N ALA A 957 14.29 -6.16 -8.20
CA ALA A 957 14.99 -6.56 -9.43
C ALA A 957 16.53 -6.40 -9.36
N VAL A 958 17.05 -5.74 -8.32
CA VAL A 958 18.48 -5.46 -8.07
C VAL A 958 19.07 -6.41 -7.04
N SER A 959 18.36 -6.62 -5.92
CA SER A 959 18.85 -7.39 -4.77
C SER A 959 18.00 -8.58 -4.35
N GLY A 960 16.71 -8.61 -4.71
CA GLY A 960 15.70 -9.50 -4.14
C GLY A 960 14.71 -8.77 -3.22
N GLY A 961 15.11 -7.64 -2.62
CA GLY A 961 14.23 -6.81 -1.78
C GLY A 961 13.94 -7.45 -0.42
N GLU A 962 14.99 -7.93 0.24
CA GLU A 962 14.92 -8.73 1.47
C GLU A 962 14.55 -7.88 2.69
N LEU A 963 15.22 -6.73 2.85
CA LEU A 963 15.06 -5.72 3.91
C LEU A 963 15.14 -6.25 5.37
N ASN A 964 15.45 -7.53 5.57
CA ASN A 964 15.33 -8.24 6.83
C ASN A 964 16.29 -9.45 6.89
N PRO A 965 17.33 -9.41 7.75
CA PRO A 965 18.28 -10.51 7.89
C PRO A 965 17.65 -11.87 8.26
N ALA A 966 16.48 -11.88 8.89
CA ALA A 966 15.76 -13.13 9.19
C ALA A 966 15.05 -13.73 7.96
N VAL A 967 14.64 -12.89 7.00
CA VAL A 967 14.13 -13.33 5.68
C VAL A 967 15.28 -13.91 4.87
N ALA A 968 16.44 -13.22 4.83
CA ALA A 968 17.66 -13.71 4.21
C ALA A 968 18.06 -15.10 4.74
N LEU A 969 18.05 -15.30 6.06
CA LEU A 969 18.31 -16.62 6.66
C LEU A 969 17.27 -17.67 6.27
N GLY A 970 15.98 -17.31 6.17
CA GLY A 970 14.95 -18.22 5.67
C GLY A 970 15.22 -18.69 4.24
N ILE A 971 15.61 -17.75 3.36
CA ILE A 971 15.99 -18.02 1.97
C ILE A 971 17.21 -18.94 1.89
N SER A 972 18.28 -18.62 2.61
CA SER A 972 19.45 -19.49 2.70
C SER A 972 19.15 -20.86 3.33
N THR A 973 18.17 -20.98 4.22
CA THR A 973 17.81 -22.27 4.83
C THR A 973 17.14 -23.17 3.81
N ALA A 974 16.16 -22.68 3.05
CA ALA A 974 15.49 -23.48 2.04
C ALA A 974 16.40 -23.82 0.86
N SER A 975 17.22 -22.88 0.36
CA SER A 975 18.13 -23.16 -0.75
C SER A 975 19.19 -24.22 -0.41
N ASN A 976 19.61 -24.29 0.86
CA ASN A 976 20.53 -25.33 1.31
C ASN A 976 19.85 -26.70 1.46
N MET A 977 18.55 -26.74 1.74
CA MET A 977 17.75 -27.97 1.79
C MET A 977 17.36 -28.49 0.39
N HIS A 978 17.13 -27.60 -0.56
CA HIS A 978 16.70 -27.93 -1.93
C HIS A 978 17.32 -26.98 -2.96
N HIS A 979 18.22 -27.50 -3.78
CA HIS A 979 18.87 -26.78 -4.90
C HIS A 979 19.15 -27.74 -6.07
N PRO A 980 19.31 -27.24 -7.31
CA PRO A 980 19.62 -28.07 -8.46
C PRO A 980 20.94 -28.85 -8.30
N GLU A 981 20.96 -30.10 -8.73
CA GLU A 981 22.15 -30.96 -8.66
C GLU A 981 23.36 -30.31 -9.35
N GLY A 982 24.53 -30.37 -8.70
CA GLY A 982 25.79 -29.85 -9.24
C GLY A 982 26.01 -28.34 -9.07
N ARG A 983 25.14 -27.61 -8.34
CA ARG A 983 25.33 -26.19 -8.01
C ARG A 983 25.58 -26.00 -6.52
N GLU A 984 26.74 -25.46 -6.15
CA GLU A 984 26.99 -25.03 -4.77
C GLU A 984 26.12 -23.81 -4.38
N SER A 985 25.66 -23.78 -3.14
CA SER A 985 24.76 -22.74 -2.62
C SER A 985 25.55 -21.59 -1.97
N ASP A 986 25.86 -20.56 -2.76
CA ASP A 986 26.42 -19.29 -2.26
C ASP A 986 25.48 -18.52 -1.32
N SER A 987 24.21 -18.95 -1.20
CA SER A 987 23.15 -18.27 -0.46
C SER A 987 23.55 -17.91 0.97
N PHE A 988 24.26 -18.79 1.68
CA PHE A 988 24.73 -18.51 3.04
C PHE A 988 25.83 -17.44 3.09
N SER A 989 26.74 -17.45 2.12
CA SER A 989 27.79 -16.43 1.97
C SER A 989 27.17 -15.06 1.67
N ASN A 990 26.18 -15.03 0.79
CA ASN A 990 25.46 -13.81 0.44
C ASN A 990 24.58 -13.31 1.59
N MET A 991 23.93 -14.19 2.36
CA MET A 991 23.20 -13.84 3.60
C MET A 991 24.11 -13.09 4.58
N VAL A 992 25.34 -13.57 4.81
CA VAL A 992 26.31 -12.88 5.69
C VAL A 992 26.72 -11.52 5.11
N ARG A 993 26.97 -11.44 3.81
CA ARG A 993 27.43 -10.21 3.14
C ARG A 993 26.33 -9.13 3.10
N LEU A 994 25.10 -9.49 2.71
CA LEU A 994 23.94 -8.60 2.69
C LEU A 994 23.50 -8.21 4.11
N GLY A 995 23.51 -9.15 5.05
CA GLY A 995 23.21 -8.89 6.47
C GLY A 995 24.09 -7.81 7.11
N VAL A 996 25.34 -7.64 6.66
CA VAL A 996 26.20 -6.51 7.10
C VAL A 996 25.65 -5.16 6.60
N PHE A 997 25.17 -5.08 5.37
CA PHE A 997 24.52 -3.87 4.84
C PHE A 997 23.22 -3.57 5.59
N GLU A 998 22.36 -4.56 5.79
CA GLU A 998 21.07 -4.42 6.49
C GLU A 998 21.24 -3.96 7.96
N ILE A 999 22.14 -4.60 8.73
CA ILE A 999 22.42 -4.18 10.12
C ILE A 999 23.04 -2.78 10.16
N SER A 1000 23.91 -2.44 9.20
CA SER A 1000 24.49 -1.09 9.10
C SER A 1000 23.42 -0.03 8.77
N ALA A 1001 22.44 -0.38 7.94
CA ALA A 1001 21.29 0.46 7.61
C ALA A 1001 20.44 0.80 8.84
N GLY A 1002 20.19 -0.17 9.73
CA GLY A 1002 19.52 0.07 11.01
C GLY A 1002 20.26 1.07 11.91
N LEU A 1003 21.60 1.03 11.92
CA LEU A 1003 22.42 2.01 12.65
C LEU A 1003 22.41 3.40 11.98
N ALA A 1004 22.43 3.45 10.64
CA ALA A 1004 22.34 4.68 9.88
C ALA A 1004 20.96 5.36 10.06
N ALA A 1005 19.88 4.59 10.05
CA ALA A 1005 18.53 5.06 10.34
C ALA A 1005 18.43 5.67 11.75
N ALA A 1006 19.02 5.03 12.77
CA ALA A 1006 19.07 5.57 14.13
C ALA A 1006 19.88 6.87 14.26
N ALA A 1007 20.83 7.13 13.34
CA ALA A 1007 21.55 8.40 13.26
C ALA A 1007 20.74 9.48 12.52
N ALA A 1008 20.10 9.13 11.39
CA ALA A 1008 19.22 10.04 10.64
C ALA A 1008 18.02 10.47 11.51
N PHE A 1009 17.41 9.53 12.24
CA PHE A 1009 16.36 9.81 13.22
C PHE A 1009 16.81 10.83 14.27
N LYS A 1010 18.00 10.68 14.86
CA LYS A 1010 18.53 11.67 15.83
C LYS A 1010 18.78 13.05 15.23
N ALA A 1011 19.03 13.15 13.93
CA ALA A 1011 19.22 14.44 13.26
C ALA A 1011 17.89 15.14 12.99
N SER A 1012 16.89 14.43 12.45
CA SER A 1012 15.57 14.99 12.13
C SER A 1012 14.66 15.13 13.36
N HIS A 1013 14.70 14.21 14.31
CA HIS A 1013 13.87 14.19 15.52
C HIS A 1013 14.61 14.68 16.77
N SER A 1014 15.61 15.53 16.56
CA SER A 1014 16.53 16.05 17.58
C SER A 1014 15.83 16.79 18.73
N HIS A 1015 14.69 17.45 18.44
CA HIS A 1015 13.88 18.15 19.44
C HIS A 1015 13.30 17.21 20.52
N ILE A 1016 12.96 15.96 20.18
CA ILE A 1016 12.43 14.97 21.14
C ILE A 1016 13.45 14.70 22.24
N TYR A 1017 14.71 14.51 21.86
CA TYR A 1017 15.80 14.28 22.81
C TYR A 1017 16.08 15.51 23.69
N ALA A 1018 15.84 16.72 23.18
CA ALA A 1018 15.92 17.94 23.98
C ALA A 1018 14.77 18.06 24.98
N GLU A 1019 13.56 17.59 24.61
CA GLU A 1019 12.39 17.55 25.48
C GLU A 1019 12.50 16.47 26.57
N GLU A 1020 12.88 15.23 26.21
CA GLU A 1020 13.18 14.16 27.17
C GLU A 1020 14.28 14.60 28.17
N ALA A 1021 15.33 15.29 27.70
CA ALA A 1021 16.36 15.85 28.57
C ALA A 1021 15.82 16.93 29.50
N ALA A 1022 14.97 17.84 28.99
CA ALA A 1022 14.35 18.90 29.79
C ALA A 1022 13.35 18.36 30.83
N GLU A 1023 12.64 17.28 30.54
CA GLU A 1023 11.80 16.58 31.52
C GLU A 1023 12.64 15.87 32.58
N SER A 1024 13.72 15.17 32.20
CA SER A 1024 14.61 14.50 33.17
C SER A 1024 15.38 15.43 34.10
N THR A 1025 15.34 16.74 33.83
CA THR A 1025 15.97 17.81 34.63
C THR A 1025 14.98 18.51 35.57
N LYS A 1026 13.66 18.26 35.43
CA LYS A 1026 12.59 18.80 36.28
C LYS A 1026 12.24 17.88 37.45
#